data_AF-A0A117QZU6-F1
#
_entry.id   AF-A0A117QZU6-F1
#
_cell.length_a   1.000
_cell.length_b   1.000
_cell.length_c   1.000
_cell.angle_alpha   90.00
_cell.angle_beta   90.00
_cell.angle_gamma   90.00
#
_symmetry.space_group_name_H-M   'P 1'
#
loop_
_entity.id
_entity.type
_entity.pdbx_description
1 polymer ?
#
loop_
_entity_poly.entity_id
_entity_poly.type
_entity_poly.pdbx_seq_one_letter_code
_entity_poly.pdbx_strand_id
1 'polypeptide(L)'
;MSGTDGLPEKEFRQRRENWLEIRAGDLAAVLETAGPRLYKLLPTDLGASTLVAAVTVARVAADEARAQSVAETVGWMERLIPGGHLHDLEGAVRELRSRLAASGEPALWSWNAEGWEEMLLWRWRRVQPRTGDPARDFAGWRARWSAEIPWNGEIDRPESMPRRHGRQLLTPSQFFAGEPEPLRLLAQAVLNAPRTAAAVHDAVLLREEHLQGAEHLVWLAEQQACVEQLEAWRRTHQSTGSEATRAFLAELSEAVKRYMSLVLQPVVDALSACERALLGDSRHGARRSAADYLDAFLDAQEQPGEESWRDERLSADIEEQARERHEQGETTWHGMLGTVPVWYRIVTSREERAAALAYSGKPSTSVVRVRTGAATQSLLSDLFGFGGPAEEHEEWYPEPGIEIEYAPDSAFDLCALLAVAQLGHARLEFLLPRGDGRFQQLRSVRARVREEDTVAWRRWALEVLSELVPDPEDLADVIAREDEDGTDGSDAAEDRMRADDDRTSPDASTPPSRPRPAHDGLPEALLSKVRSLLRKAENVGATEEEARVYLAKATELMAKYGIEQAMLDDVAEPERPVDRIVDLYPPYVKEGRRLLARIGYEMRCRSVYPGGKNNRHRVHLFGFEADLQATEVLFASLRLQMLDGADRADRRHRPEGEDARAYKRSWMLGFIREVTARIGAAQRAARAAAEQGVEAEGEGSGGRSVALVLADRTTVVEARLAAQYPKLNKTRPTKFKGTGYWQGVADGRDADIGGLAFDEEGQAAQLTN
;
A
#
# COMPACT_ATOMS: atom_id res chain seq x y z
N MET A 1 -22.18 13.20 26.01
CA MET A 1 -22.40 13.97 24.78
C MET A 1 -22.78 15.38 25.19
N SER A 2 -22.01 16.41 24.81
CA SER A 2 -22.28 17.82 25.14
C SER A 2 -23.00 18.45 23.94
N GLY A 3 -24.14 19.10 24.16
CA GLY A 3 -25.05 19.59 23.12
C GLY A 3 -24.58 20.81 22.31
N THR A 4 -23.27 21.04 22.17
CA THR A 4 -22.70 22.23 21.50
C THR A 4 -21.88 21.93 20.24
N ASP A 5 -21.87 20.68 19.76
CA ASP A 5 -21.06 20.27 18.62
C ASP A 5 -21.68 20.66 17.26
N GLY A 6 -20.87 21.24 16.38
CA GLY A 6 -21.22 21.55 14.99
C GLY A 6 -21.39 20.28 14.14
N LEU A 7 -22.08 20.37 13.00
CA LEU A 7 -22.29 19.22 12.09
C LEU A 7 -20.96 18.57 11.64
N PRO A 8 -19.92 19.32 11.22
CA PRO A 8 -18.63 18.72 10.84
C PRO A 8 -17.92 17.99 11.98
N GLU A 9 -18.01 18.50 13.22
CA GLU A 9 -17.39 17.85 14.39
C GLU A 9 -18.06 16.51 14.70
N LYS A 10 -19.39 16.42 14.58
CA LYS A 10 -20.14 15.17 14.80
C LYS A 10 -19.81 14.12 13.74
N GLU A 11 -19.81 14.53 12.47
CA GLU A 11 -19.46 13.64 11.35
C GLU A 11 -18.02 13.14 11.45
N PHE A 12 -17.07 14.03 11.74
CA PHE A 12 -15.67 13.68 11.95
C PHE A 12 -15.52 12.61 13.03
N ARG A 13 -16.16 12.82 14.19
CA ARG A 13 -16.11 11.88 15.31
C ARG A 13 -16.69 10.52 14.93
N GLN A 14 -17.85 10.50 14.27
CA GLN A 14 -18.49 9.25 13.87
C GLN A 14 -17.65 8.46 12.86
N ARG A 15 -17.09 9.15 11.85
CA ARG A 15 -16.20 8.55 10.84
C ARG A 15 -14.95 7.95 11.47
N ARG A 16 -14.32 8.69 12.40
CA ARG A 16 -13.15 8.20 13.15
C ARG A 16 -13.47 6.97 14.00
N GLU A 17 -14.62 6.96 14.70
CA GLU A 17 -15.04 5.82 15.52
C GLU A 17 -15.32 4.57 14.67
N ASN A 18 -16.00 4.72 13.53
CA ASN A 18 -16.27 3.62 12.60
C ASN A 18 -14.97 3.06 12.01
N TRP A 19 -14.05 3.93 11.59
CA TRP A 19 -12.76 3.52 11.05
C TRP A 19 -11.94 2.71 12.06
N LEU A 20 -11.87 3.15 13.31
CA LEU A 20 -11.16 2.41 14.37
C LEU A 20 -11.76 1.04 14.64
N GLU A 21 -13.08 0.89 14.53
CA GLU A 21 -13.75 -0.40 14.69
C GLU A 21 -13.40 -1.37 13.55
N ILE A 22 -13.41 -0.89 12.31
CA ILE A 22 -12.99 -1.67 11.14
C ILE A 22 -11.53 -2.10 11.28
N ARG A 23 -10.63 -1.17 11.59
CA ARG A 23 -9.19 -1.47 11.73
C ARG A 23 -8.87 -2.39 12.90
N ALA A 24 -9.61 -2.28 14.01
CA ALA A 24 -9.50 -3.28 15.08
C ALA A 24 -9.92 -4.68 14.60
N GLY A 25 -10.95 -4.78 13.75
CA GLY A 25 -11.34 -6.02 13.08
C GLY A 25 -10.22 -6.60 12.21
N ASP A 26 -9.64 -5.78 11.35
CA ASP A 26 -8.54 -6.19 10.45
C ASP A 26 -7.34 -6.74 11.24
N LEU A 27 -6.90 -6.01 12.27
CA LEU A 27 -5.77 -6.40 13.10
C LEU A 27 -6.08 -7.65 13.95
N ALA A 28 -7.32 -7.81 14.42
CA ALA A 28 -7.73 -9.05 15.09
C ALA A 28 -7.64 -10.26 14.14
N ALA A 29 -8.02 -10.09 12.87
CA ALA A 29 -7.90 -11.14 11.85
C ALA A 29 -6.44 -11.48 11.53
N VAL A 30 -5.53 -10.48 11.59
CA VAL A 30 -4.08 -10.75 11.51
C VAL A 30 -3.64 -11.64 12.68
N LEU A 31 -4.06 -11.36 13.91
CA LEU A 31 -3.71 -12.22 15.05
C LEU A 31 -4.30 -13.62 14.91
N GLU A 32 -5.55 -13.73 14.47
CA GLU A 32 -6.22 -15.02 14.27
C GLU A 32 -5.48 -15.89 13.24
N THR A 33 -4.97 -15.26 12.17
CA THR A 33 -4.27 -15.96 11.09
C THR A 33 -2.80 -16.22 11.43
N ALA A 34 -2.08 -15.21 11.93
CA ALA A 34 -0.65 -15.28 12.19
C ALA A 34 -0.34 -15.99 13.52
N GLY A 35 -1.16 -15.81 14.55
CA GLY A 35 -0.96 -16.38 15.88
C GLY A 35 -2.21 -17.08 16.44
N PRO A 36 -2.75 -18.11 15.76
CA PRO A 36 -4.00 -18.76 16.16
C PRO A 36 -3.94 -19.39 17.55
N ARG A 37 -2.75 -19.79 18.01
CA ARG A 37 -2.53 -20.30 19.37
C ARG A 37 -2.74 -19.20 20.40
N LEU A 38 -2.10 -18.04 20.22
CA LEU A 38 -2.26 -16.89 21.11
C LEU A 38 -3.68 -16.36 21.08
N TYR A 39 -4.30 -16.27 19.91
CA TYR A 39 -5.68 -15.80 19.76
C TYR A 39 -6.68 -16.57 20.65
N LYS A 40 -6.55 -17.91 20.72
CA LYS A 40 -7.41 -18.77 21.55
C LYS A 40 -7.18 -18.63 23.05
N LEU A 41 -6.02 -18.14 23.46
CA LEU A 41 -5.65 -17.96 24.86
C LEU A 41 -6.01 -16.57 25.39
N LEU A 42 -6.46 -15.65 24.53
CA LEU A 42 -6.83 -14.31 24.95
C LEU A 42 -7.98 -14.34 25.95
N PRO A 43 -7.91 -13.50 27.00
CA PRO A 43 -8.89 -13.54 28.05
C PRO A 43 -10.18 -12.80 27.65
N THR A 44 -11.32 -13.30 28.14
CA THR A 44 -12.64 -12.75 27.81
C THR A 44 -13.11 -11.66 28.78
N ASP A 45 -12.37 -11.40 29.87
CA ASP A 45 -12.70 -10.40 30.90
C ASP A 45 -12.29 -8.96 30.52
N LEU A 46 -11.53 -8.78 29.45
CA LEU A 46 -11.04 -7.47 28.97
C LEU A 46 -11.98 -6.78 27.97
N GLY A 47 -13.21 -7.29 27.80
CA GLY A 47 -14.21 -6.74 26.88
C GLY A 47 -14.25 -7.48 25.53
N ALA A 48 -14.55 -6.77 24.45
CA ALA A 48 -14.71 -7.37 23.13
C ALA A 48 -13.42 -8.07 22.65
N SER A 49 -13.52 -9.36 22.30
CA SER A 49 -12.38 -10.18 21.89
C SER A 49 -11.62 -9.59 20.70
N THR A 50 -12.33 -9.01 19.73
CA THR A 50 -11.74 -8.31 18.58
C THR A 50 -10.76 -7.22 19.00
N LEU A 51 -11.15 -6.36 19.94
CA LEU A 51 -10.31 -5.25 20.36
C LEU A 51 -9.12 -5.71 21.21
N VAL A 52 -9.32 -6.73 22.06
CA VAL A 52 -8.23 -7.36 22.83
C VAL A 52 -7.21 -8.01 21.89
N ALA A 53 -7.67 -8.69 20.84
CA ALA A 53 -6.81 -9.28 19.81
C ALA A 53 -6.02 -8.20 19.05
N ALA A 54 -6.68 -7.13 18.62
CA ALA A 54 -6.03 -6.01 17.94
C ALA A 54 -4.95 -5.35 18.80
N VAL A 55 -5.24 -5.07 20.08
CA VAL A 55 -4.25 -4.51 21.03
C VAL A 55 -3.08 -5.47 21.20
N THR A 56 -3.35 -6.77 21.35
CA THR A 56 -2.29 -7.78 21.57
C THR A 56 -1.32 -7.82 20.39
N VAL A 57 -1.81 -7.90 19.15
CA VAL A 57 -0.92 -7.98 17.98
C VAL A 57 -0.15 -6.69 17.74
N ALA A 58 -0.80 -5.52 17.91
CA ALA A 58 -0.13 -4.22 17.79
C ALA A 58 0.97 -4.07 18.85
N ARG A 59 0.72 -4.53 20.07
CA ARG A 59 1.72 -4.51 21.15
C ARG A 59 2.88 -5.46 20.90
N VAL A 60 2.65 -6.66 20.37
CA VAL A 60 3.75 -7.58 19.99
C VAL A 60 4.64 -6.95 18.92
N ALA A 61 4.03 -6.33 17.90
CA ALA A 61 4.76 -5.61 16.86
C ALA A 61 5.53 -4.40 17.44
N ALA A 62 4.93 -3.69 18.41
CA ALA A 62 5.56 -2.55 19.07
C ALA A 62 6.70 -2.99 20.02
N ASP A 63 6.61 -4.15 20.67
CA ASP A 63 7.71 -4.73 21.45
C ASP A 63 8.91 -5.05 20.55
N GLU A 64 8.65 -5.61 19.37
CA GLU A 64 9.68 -5.85 18.36
C GLU A 64 10.30 -4.53 17.87
N ALA A 65 9.47 -3.52 17.59
CA ALA A 65 9.94 -2.16 17.26
C ALA A 65 10.82 -1.58 18.37
N ARG A 66 10.49 -1.83 19.65
CA ARG A 66 11.28 -1.43 20.82
C ARG A 66 12.56 -2.24 21.03
N ALA A 67 12.86 -3.20 20.15
CA ALA A 67 13.95 -4.17 20.29
C ALA A 67 13.86 -5.02 21.57
N GLN A 68 12.63 -5.31 22.04
CA GLN A 68 12.43 -6.18 23.20
C GLN A 68 12.63 -7.65 22.84
N SER A 69 13.19 -8.39 23.80
CA SER A 69 13.36 -9.84 23.72
C SER A 69 12.02 -10.57 23.66
N VAL A 70 12.02 -11.80 23.18
CA VAL A 70 10.83 -12.66 23.24
C VAL A 70 10.44 -12.92 24.68
N ALA A 71 11.42 -13.15 25.56
CA ALA A 71 11.19 -13.35 26.99
C ALA A 71 10.45 -12.17 27.66
N GLU A 72 10.77 -10.92 27.31
CA GLU A 72 10.07 -9.73 27.83
C GLU A 72 8.60 -9.67 27.35
N THR A 73 8.34 -9.99 26.07
CA THR A 73 6.98 -10.07 25.54
C THR A 73 6.18 -11.18 26.23
N VAL A 74 6.78 -12.37 26.42
CA VAL A 74 6.16 -13.48 27.16
C VAL A 74 5.80 -13.06 28.59
N GLY A 75 6.70 -12.32 29.26
CA GLY A 75 6.49 -11.90 30.65
C GLY A 75 5.25 -11.05 30.89
N TRP A 76 4.83 -10.20 29.94
CA TRP A 76 3.54 -9.51 30.06
C TRP A 76 2.36 -10.34 29.55
N MET A 77 2.55 -11.23 28.59
CA MET A 77 1.50 -12.16 28.14
C MET A 77 1.08 -13.12 29.25
N GLU A 78 2.02 -13.64 30.05
CA GLU A 78 1.72 -14.46 31.23
C GLU A 78 0.89 -13.70 32.27
N ARG A 79 1.08 -12.37 32.37
CA ARG A 79 0.27 -11.51 33.22
C ARG A 79 -1.10 -11.20 32.62
N LEU A 80 -1.24 -11.19 31.29
CA LEU A 80 -2.50 -10.95 30.60
C LEU A 80 -3.38 -12.22 30.62
N ILE A 81 -2.80 -13.36 30.27
CA ILE A 81 -3.49 -14.64 30.04
C ILE A 81 -3.62 -15.41 31.37
N PRO A 82 -4.84 -15.71 31.83
CA PRO A 82 -5.06 -16.57 32.98
C PRO A 82 -4.40 -17.94 32.77
N GLY A 83 -3.47 -18.32 33.65
CA GLY A 83 -2.72 -19.57 33.51
C GLY A 83 -1.70 -19.58 32.36
N GLY A 84 -1.28 -18.41 31.85
CA GLY A 84 -0.36 -18.29 30.71
C GLY A 84 0.92 -19.13 30.82
N HIS A 85 1.48 -19.25 32.03
CA HIS A 85 2.67 -20.07 32.34
C HIS A 85 2.52 -21.58 32.03
N LEU A 86 1.30 -22.07 31.81
CA LEU A 86 1.02 -23.46 31.44
C LEU A 86 1.13 -23.70 29.92
N HIS A 87 1.26 -22.64 29.13
CA HIS A 87 1.29 -22.70 27.67
C HIS A 87 2.69 -22.36 27.14
N ASP A 88 3.03 -22.90 25.97
CA ASP A 88 4.25 -22.52 25.22
C ASP A 88 4.06 -21.15 24.57
N LEU A 89 4.11 -20.09 25.39
CA LEU A 89 3.98 -18.71 24.93
C LEU A 89 5.22 -18.25 24.17
N GLU A 90 6.41 -18.76 24.51
CA GLU A 90 7.65 -18.41 23.82
C GLU A 90 7.62 -18.86 22.35
N GLY A 91 7.26 -20.13 22.10
CA GLY A 91 7.06 -20.63 20.74
C GLY A 91 5.97 -19.88 20.00
N ALA A 92 4.87 -19.52 20.67
CA ALA A 92 3.77 -18.80 20.05
C ALA A 92 4.10 -17.34 19.71
N VAL A 93 4.93 -16.66 20.51
CA VAL A 93 5.44 -15.32 20.21
C VAL A 93 6.44 -15.35 19.05
N ARG A 94 7.34 -16.35 19.01
CA ARG A 94 8.27 -16.54 17.87
C ARG A 94 7.52 -16.80 16.56
N GLU A 95 6.55 -17.70 16.59
CA GLU A 95 5.64 -17.97 15.46
C GLU A 95 4.95 -16.67 15.00
N LEU A 96 4.39 -15.90 15.94
CA LEU A 96 3.71 -14.65 15.63
C LEU A 96 4.66 -13.62 15.00
N ARG A 97 5.80 -13.29 15.62
CA ARG A 97 6.75 -12.28 15.09
C ARG A 97 7.23 -12.64 13.67
N SER A 98 7.56 -13.93 13.44
CA SER A 98 7.97 -14.39 12.11
C SER A 98 6.91 -14.18 11.02
N ARG A 99 5.64 -14.41 11.36
CA ARG A 99 4.52 -14.21 10.43
C ARG A 99 4.12 -12.76 10.30
N LEU A 100 4.33 -11.93 11.33
CA LEU A 100 4.11 -10.49 11.23
C LEU A 100 5.07 -9.84 10.24
N ALA A 101 6.34 -10.24 10.25
CA ALA A 101 7.32 -9.82 9.24
C ALA A 101 6.81 -10.08 7.81
N ALA A 102 6.16 -11.23 7.59
CA ALA A 102 5.58 -11.60 6.29
C ALA A 102 4.15 -11.09 6.03
N SER A 103 3.46 -10.52 7.03
CA SER A 103 2.01 -10.23 6.97
C SER A 103 1.63 -9.12 5.99
N GLY A 104 2.58 -8.23 5.68
CA GLY A 104 2.37 -7.06 4.81
C GLY A 104 1.40 -6.03 5.37
N GLU A 105 1.00 -6.10 6.65
CA GLU A 105 0.09 -5.15 7.29
C GLU A 105 0.86 -3.89 7.75
N PRO A 106 0.64 -2.71 7.12
CA PRO A 106 1.44 -1.52 7.40
C PRO A 106 1.31 -0.98 8.81
N ALA A 107 0.18 -1.23 9.47
CA ALA A 107 -0.01 -0.82 10.87
C ALA A 107 0.93 -1.54 11.84
N LEU A 108 1.48 -2.69 11.45
CA LEU A 108 2.33 -3.54 12.28
C LEU A 108 3.81 -3.45 11.91
N TRP A 109 4.18 -2.62 10.93
CA TRP A 109 5.59 -2.31 10.67
C TRP A 109 6.21 -1.56 11.84
N SER A 110 7.50 -1.77 12.08
CA SER A 110 8.22 -1.27 13.26
C SER A 110 8.01 0.22 13.52
N TRP A 111 8.07 1.05 12.48
CA TRP A 111 7.90 2.50 12.57
C TRP A 111 6.44 2.98 12.72
N ASN A 112 5.45 2.08 12.63
CA ASN A 112 4.03 2.39 12.81
C ASN A 112 3.43 1.74 14.08
N ALA A 113 3.99 0.61 14.51
CA ALA A 113 3.39 -0.26 15.53
C ALA A 113 3.17 0.44 16.89
N GLU A 114 4.13 1.24 17.37
CA GLU A 114 3.98 1.98 18.63
C GLU A 114 2.77 2.94 18.60
N GLY A 115 2.55 3.64 17.49
CA GLY A 115 1.41 4.56 17.34
C GLY A 115 0.05 3.84 17.28
N TRP A 116 0.02 2.64 16.71
CA TRP A 116 -1.18 1.80 16.70
C TRP A 116 -1.46 1.15 18.06
N GLU A 117 -0.43 0.72 18.78
CA GLU A 117 -0.56 0.26 20.17
C GLU A 117 -1.20 1.35 21.03
N GLU A 118 -0.70 2.59 20.96
CA GLU A 118 -1.24 3.73 21.70
C GLU A 118 -2.72 3.97 21.37
N MET A 119 -3.05 4.02 20.08
CA MET A 119 -4.41 4.27 19.60
C MET A 119 -5.38 3.17 20.05
N LEU A 120 -4.98 1.90 19.97
CA LEU A 120 -5.83 0.76 20.32
C LEU A 120 -5.99 0.64 21.84
N LEU A 121 -4.94 0.89 22.63
CA LEU A 121 -5.04 0.93 24.09
C LEU A 121 -5.95 2.07 24.55
N TRP A 122 -5.87 3.24 23.90
CA TRP A 122 -6.80 4.34 24.13
C TRP A 122 -8.24 3.92 23.82
N ARG A 123 -8.50 3.31 22.65
CA ARG A 123 -9.84 2.86 22.25
C ARG A 123 -10.37 1.78 23.20
N TRP A 124 -9.54 0.81 23.56
CA TRP A 124 -9.85 -0.23 24.52
C TRP A 124 -10.28 0.35 25.86
N ARG A 125 -9.50 1.29 26.39
CA ARG A 125 -9.80 1.98 27.64
C ARG A 125 -11.12 2.76 27.58
N ARG A 126 -11.48 3.33 26.43
CA ARG A 126 -12.71 4.12 26.25
C ARG A 126 -13.98 3.27 26.35
N VAL A 127 -13.91 1.98 26.03
CA VAL A 127 -15.05 1.05 26.11
C VAL A 127 -15.10 0.27 27.42
N GLN A 128 -14.10 0.42 28.30
CA GLN A 128 -14.10 -0.23 29.61
C GLN A 128 -15.11 0.42 30.57
N PRO A 129 -15.79 -0.38 31.40
CA PRO A 129 -16.61 0.15 32.50
C PRO A 129 -15.71 0.90 33.48
N ARG A 130 -16.16 2.08 33.92
CA ARG A 130 -15.47 2.87 34.96
C ARG A 130 -16.02 2.51 36.33
N THR A 131 -15.14 2.29 37.30
CA THR A 131 -15.54 1.94 38.68
C THR A 131 -15.85 3.18 39.54
N GLY A 132 -15.58 4.38 39.01
CA GLY A 132 -15.75 5.66 39.70
C GLY A 132 -14.46 6.19 40.34
N ASP A 133 -13.40 5.39 40.38
CA ASP A 133 -12.04 5.79 40.79
C ASP A 133 -11.07 5.65 39.59
N PRO A 134 -10.83 6.74 38.83
CA PRO A 134 -9.93 6.70 37.68
C PRO A 134 -8.50 6.30 38.03
N ALA A 135 -7.98 6.66 39.21
CA ALA A 135 -6.60 6.35 39.55
C ALA A 135 -6.41 4.83 39.73
N ARG A 136 -7.36 4.19 40.43
CA ARG A 136 -7.38 2.75 40.61
C ARG A 136 -7.61 2.00 39.30
N ASP A 137 -8.55 2.46 38.48
CA ASP A 137 -8.83 1.86 37.16
C ASP A 137 -7.57 1.85 36.29
N PHE A 138 -6.90 3.01 36.15
CA PHE A 138 -5.68 3.11 35.35
C PHE A 138 -4.51 2.32 35.93
N ALA A 139 -4.34 2.28 37.26
CA ALA A 139 -3.31 1.43 37.87
C ALA A 139 -3.54 -0.06 37.56
N GLY A 140 -4.80 -0.52 37.64
CA GLY A 140 -5.17 -1.88 37.29
C GLY A 140 -4.94 -2.20 35.81
N TRP A 141 -5.35 -1.30 34.92
CA TRP A 141 -5.16 -1.49 33.47
C TRP A 141 -3.69 -1.50 33.07
N ARG A 142 -2.87 -0.58 33.60
CA ARG A 142 -1.42 -0.55 33.33
C ARG A 142 -0.74 -1.81 33.83
N ALA A 143 -1.10 -2.30 35.02
CA ALA A 143 -0.58 -3.55 35.55
C ALA A 143 -0.97 -4.75 34.66
N ARG A 144 -2.21 -4.79 34.18
CA ARG A 144 -2.75 -5.90 33.37
C ARG A 144 -2.11 -5.97 31.99
N TRP A 145 -1.97 -4.84 31.30
CA TRP A 145 -1.33 -4.77 29.98
C TRP A 145 0.20 -4.65 30.04
N SER A 146 0.76 -4.35 31.22
CA SER A 146 2.18 -3.94 31.37
C SER A 146 2.57 -2.78 30.44
N ALA A 147 1.60 -1.91 30.15
CA ALA A 147 1.67 -0.84 29.17
C ALA A 147 1.25 0.47 29.83
N GLU A 148 1.76 1.60 29.35
CA GLU A 148 1.13 2.88 29.66
C GLU A 148 -0.23 2.96 28.95
N ILE A 149 -1.26 3.38 29.68
CA ILE A 149 -2.61 3.52 29.15
C ILE A 149 -2.85 5.01 28.91
N PRO A 150 -3.07 5.45 27.64
CA PRO A 150 -3.21 6.86 27.33
C PRO A 150 -4.31 7.53 28.16
N TRP A 151 -3.94 8.61 28.87
CA TRP A 151 -4.87 9.41 29.67
C TRP A 151 -5.76 10.29 28.77
N ASN A 152 -6.84 10.86 29.32
CA ASN A 152 -7.70 11.80 28.59
C ASN A 152 -6.85 13.00 28.12
N GLY A 153 -6.62 13.12 26.81
CA GLY A 153 -5.80 14.16 26.18
C GLY A 153 -6.34 14.63 24.83
N GLU A 154 -5.49 15.26 24.03
CA GLU A 154 -5.86 15.86 22.73
C GLU A 154 -6.34 14.82 21.71
N ILE A 155 -5.84 13.59 21.82
CA ILE A 155 -6.28 12.41 21.05
C ILE A 155 -7.78 12.12 21.22
N ASP A 156 -8.40 12.57 22.31
CA ASP A 156 -9.78 12.19 22.66
C ASP A 156 -10.82 12.85 21.74
N ARG A 157 -10.58 14.11 21.34
CA ARG A 157 -11.47 14.93 20.50
C ARG A 157 -10.68 15.93 19.64
N PRO A 158 -9.90 15.46 18.67
CA PRO A 158 -9.14 16.34 17.79
C PRO A 158 -10.04 17.37 17.08
N GLU A 159 -11.28 16.99 16.73
CA GLU A 159 -12.27 17.87 16.09
C GLU A 159 -12.65 19.10 16.93
N SER A 160 -12.43 19.04 18.24
CA SER A 160 -12.79 20.12 19.17
C SER A 160 -11.65 21.10 19.45
N MET A 161 -10.43 20.82 18.96
CA MET A 161 -9.25 21.67 19.20
C MET A 161 -9.37 23.11 18.68
N PRO A 162 -10.04 23.40 17.55
CA PRO A 162 -10.28 24.78 17.10
C PRO A 162 -10.96 25.66 18.16
N ARG A 163 -11.71 25.07 19.11
CA ARG A 163 -12.40 25.80 20.18
C ARG A 163 -11.45 26.51 21.13
N ARG A 164 -10.22 26.02 21.28
CA ARG A 164 -9.17 26.73 22.04
C ARG A 164 -8.85 28.11 21.44
N HIS A 165 -9.10 28.27 20.14
CA HIS A 165 -8.95 29.52 19.40
C HIS A 165 -10.29 30.24 19.15
N GLY A 166 -11.36 29.85 19.86
CA GLY A 166 -12.70 30.42 19.66
C GLY A 166 -13.34 30.06 18.32
N ARG A 167 -12.88 29.00 17.66
CA ARG A 167 -13.41 28.52 16.38
C ARG A 167 -14.08 27.15 16.52
N GLN A 168 -14.93 26.80 15.56
CA GLN A 168 -15.43 25.44 15.37
C GLN A 168 -14.68 24.80 14.20
N LEU A 169 -14.79 23.47 14.06
CA LEU A 169 -14.34 22.80 12.83
C LEU A 169 -15.22 23.22 11.65
N LEU A 170 -14.61 23.87 10.66
CA LEU A 170 -15.29 24.43 9.48
C LEU A 170 -14.58 24.01 8.20
N THR A 171 -15.33 23.88 7.12
CA THR A 171 -14.77 23.79 5.76
C THR A 171 -14.25 25.17 5.30
N PRO A 172 -13.36 25.24 4.29
CA PRO A 172 -12.93 26.52 3.72
C PRO A 172 -14.12 27.40 3.33
N SER A 173 -15.12 26.85 2.64
CA SER A 173 -16.32 27.58 2.22
C SER A 173 -17.09 28.19 3.41
N GLN A 174 -17.20 27.46 4.53
CA GLN A 174 -17.84 27.96 5.75
C GLN A 174 -16.99 29.03 6.46
N PHE A 175 -15.67 28.88 6.47
CA PHE A 175 -14.76 29.86 7.05
C PHE A 175 -14.79 31.18 6.29
N PHE A 176 -14.69 31.14 4.95
CA PHE A 176 -14.72 32.32 4.09
C PHE A 176 -16.08 33.02 4.05
N ALA A 177 -17.17 32.35 4.45
CA ALA A 177 -18.47 33.00 4.59
C ALA A 177 -18.47 34.12 5.64
N GLY A 178 -17.54 34.08 6.61
CA GLY A 178 -17.34 35.14 7.61
C GLY A 178 -16.34 36.23 7.23
N GLU A 179 -15.69 36.13 6.06
CA GLU A 179 -14.73 37.12 5.55
C GLU A 179 -15.45 38.22 4.73
N PRO A 180 -14.80 39.37 4.48
CA PRO A 180 -15.37 40.45 3.67
C PRO A 180 -15.89 39.99 2.31
N GLU A 181 -16.98 40.59 1.83
CA GLU A 181 -17.71 40.16 0.63
C GLU A 181 -16.81 39.91 -0.61
N PRO A 182 -15.84 40.77 -0.95
CA PRO A 182 -14.96 40.51 -2.10
C PRO A 182 -14.13 39.23 -1.95
N LEU A 183 -13.56 38.99 -0.76
CA LEU A 183 -12.77 37.79 -0.47
C LEU A 183 -13.65 36.54 -0.45
N ARG A 184 -14.84 36.64 0.15
CA ARG A 184 -15.83 35.56 0.18
C ARG A 184 -16.25 35.13 -1.22
N LEU A 185 -16.63 36.07 -2.08
CA LEU A 185 -17.06 35.78 -3.45
C LEU A 185 -15.91 35.19 -4.28
N LEU A 186 -14.68 35.70 -4.10
CA LEU A 186 -13.51 35.17 -4.79
C LEU A 186 -13.23 33.73 -4.36
N ALA A 187 -13.12 33.46 -3.05
CA ALA A 187 -12.84 32.12 -2.54
C ALA A 187 -13.91 31.12 -2.98
N GLN A 188 -15.19 31.52 -2.93
CA GLN A 188 -16.29 30.68 -3.39
C GLN A 188 -16.23 30.40 -4.90
N ALA A 189 -15.91 31.41 -5.71
CA ALA A 189 -15.76 31.23 -7.16
C ALA A 189 -14.61 30.29 -7.52
N VAL A 190 -13.47 30.39 -6.82
CA VAL A 190 -12.31 29.52 -7.05
C VAL A 190 -12.59 28.08 -6.62
N LEU A 191 -13.15 27.89 -5.43
CA LEU A 191 -13.46 26.55 -4.89
C LEU A 191 -14.55 25.83 -5.71
N ASN A 192 -15.53 26.57 -6.24
CA ASN A 192 -16.60 26.00 -7.05
C ASN A 192 -16.24 25.83 -8.53
N ALA A 193 -15.06 26.28 -8.98
CA ALA A 193 -14.66 26.11 -10.36
C ALA A 193 -14.48 24.62 -10.69
N PRO A 194 -15.04 24.08 -11.79
CA PRO A 194 -14.99 22.65 -12.10
C PRO A 194 -13.56 22.07 -12.15
N ARG A 195 -12.60 22.86 -12.63
CA ARG A 195 -11.18 22.47 -12.66
C ARG A 195 -10.58 22.34 -11.26
N THR A 196 -10.93 23.26 -10.35
CA THR A 196 -10.49 23.21 -8.96
C THR A 196 -11.10 22.01 -8.25
N ALA A 197 -12.40 21.80 -8.41
CA ALA A 197 -13.10 20.66 -7.81
C ALA A 197 -12.53 19.32 -8.30
N ALA A 198 -12.25 19.19 -9.61
CA ALA A 198 -11.54 18.04 -10.15
C ALA A 198 -10.14 17.90 -9.52
N ALA A 199 -9.31 18.96 -9.52
CA ALA A 199 -7.98 18.90 -8.93
C ALA A 199 -7.96 18.53 -7.43
N VAL A 200 -8.96 18.98 -6.66
CA VAL A 200 -9.14 18.57 -5.25
C VAL A 200 -9.49 17.09 -5.19
N HIS A 201 -10.43 16.61 -6.02
CA HIS A 201 -10.82 15.21 -6.05
C HIS A 201 -9.67 14.29 -6.46
N ASP A 202 -8.90 14.68 -7.47
CA ASP A 202 -7.66 14.00 -7.90
C ASP A 202 -6.68 13.90 -6.72
N ALA A 203 -6.43 15.03 -6.05
CA ALA A 203 -5.52 15.09 -4.91
C ALA A 203 -6.00 14.22 -3.73
N VAL A 204 -7.31 14.13 -3.49
CA VAL A 204 -7.86 13.27 -2.42
C VAL A 204 -7.80 11.80 -2.80
N LEU A 205 -8.19 11.45 -4.04
CA LEU A 205 -8.20 10.06 -4.51
C LEU A 205 -6.82 9.41 -4.38
N LEU A 206 -5.76 10.14 -4.76
CA LEU A 206 -4.39 9.63 -4.64
C LEU A 206 -4.02 9.31 -3.19
N ARG A 207 -4.61 10.03 -2.23
CA ARG A 207 -4.36 9.87 -0.80
C ARG A 207 -5.13 8.71 -0.17
N GLU A 208 -6.28 8.33 -0.74
CA GLU A 208 -7.23 7.39 -0.11
C GLU A 208 -6.59 6.06 0.26
N GLU A 209 -5.67 5.57 -0.56
CA GLU A 209 -4.99 4.29 -0.30
C GLU A 209 -4.08 4.36 0.93
N HIS A 210 -3.25 5.41 1.05
CA HIS A 210 -2.41 5.63 2.24
C HIS A 210 -3.24 5.93 3.49
N LEU A 211 -4.45 6.45 3.33
CA LEU A 211 -5.36 6.76 4.44
C LEU A 211 -6.10 5.54 4.98
N GLN A 212 -5.95 4.35 4.39
CA GLN A 212 -6.50 3.09 4.90
C GLN A 212 -8.01 3.17 5.23
N GLY A 213 -8.79 3.82 4.36
CA GLY A 213 -10.24 3.98 4.55
C GLY A 213 -10.64 4.92 5.69
N ALA A 214 -9.72 5.73 6.22
CA ALA A 214 -9.99 6.70 7.28
C ALA A 214 -10.76 7.92 6.73
N GLU A 215 -12.09 7.84 6.65
CA GLU A 215 -12.94 8.90 6.07
C GLU A 215 -12.78 10.27 6.76
N HIS A 216 -12.45 10.31 8.06
CA HIS A 216 -12.16 11.57 8.77
C HIS A 216 -10.83 12.19 8.33
N LEU A 217 -9.84 11.37 7.99
CA LEU A 217 -8.58 11.84 7.41
C LEU A 217 -8.74 12.21 5.93
N VAL A 218 -9.59 11.49 5.19
CA VAL A 218 -9.98 11.85 3.80
C VAL A 218 -10.61 13.24 3.80
N TRP A 219 -11.50 13.52 4.76
CA TRP A 219 -12.08 14.85 4.92
C TRP A 219 -11.02 15.92 5.21
N LEU A 220 -10.04 15.67 6.08
CA LEU A 220 -8.92 16.60 6.33
C LEU A 220 -8.05 16.79 5.09
N ALA A 221 -7.79 15.71 4.36
CA ALA A 221 -7.03 15.71 3.13
C ALA A 221 -7.71 16.57 2.06
N GLU A 222 -9.04 16.48 1.95
CA GLU A 222 -9.86 17.33 1.09
C GLU A 222 -9.75 18.81 1.48
N GLN A 223 -9.83 19.14 2.78
CA GLN A 223 -9.70 20.53 3.22
C GLN A 223 -8.29 21.08 2.96
N GLN A 224 -7.24 20.27 3.15
CA GLN A 224 -5.86 20.62 2.79
C GLN A 224 -5.72 20.86 1.28
N ALA A 225 -6.28 19.98 0.45
CA ALA A 225 -6.25 20.11 -1.00
C ALA A 225 -7.00 21.37 -1.48
N CYS A 226 -8.14 21.71 -0.87
CA CYS A 226 -8.86 22.96 -1.17
C CYS A 226 -7.99 24.20 -0.90
N VAL A 227 -7.28 24.21 0.23
CA VAL A 227 -6.34 25.29 0.59
C VAL A 227 -5.17 25.36 -0.39
N GLU A 228 -4.61 24.21 -0.75
CA GLU A 228 -3.50 24.13 -1.71
C GLU A 228 -3.91 24.66 -3.09
N GLN A 229 -5.11 24.30 -3.57
CA GLN A 229 -5.62 24.79 -4.85
C GLN A 229 -5.97 26.28 -4.82
N LEU A 230 -6.51 26.81 -3.71
CA LEU A 230 -6.69 28.25 -3.52
C LEU A 230 -5.35 29.00 -3.60
N GLU A 231 -4.32 28.51 -2.93
CA GLU A 231 -2.98 29.10 -2.96
C GLU A 231 -2.31 28.95 -4.34
N ALA A 232 -2.49 27.82 -5.03
CA ALA A 232 -1.99 27.62 -6.38
C ALA A 232 -2.64 28.62 -7.35
N TRP A 233 -3.98 28.74 -7.31
CA TRP A 233 -4.72 29.71 -8.10
C TRP A 233 -4.23 31.14 -7.84
N ARG A 234 -4.04 31.49 -6.55
CA ARG A 234 -3.51 32.80 -6.12
C ARG A 234 -2.13 33.07 -6.72
N ARG A 235 -1.19 32.12 -6.62
CA ARG A 235 0.18 32.28 -7.15
C ARG A 235 0.17 32.55 -8.66
N THR A 236 -0.63 31.81 -9.41
CA THR A 236 -0.77 31.99 -10.86
C THR A 236 -1.23 33.42 -11.20
N HIS A 237 -2.25 33.93 -10.52
CA HIS A 237 -2.80 35.27 -10.79
C HIS A 237 -1.99 36.41 -10.18
N GLN A 238 -1.18 36.14 -9.15
CA GLN A 238 -0.26 37.13 -8.58
C GLN A 238 0.87 37.47 -9.56
N SER A 239 1.31 36.50 -10.38
CA SER A 239 2.41 36.69 -11.34
C SER A 239 2.06 37.63 -12.50
N THR A 240 0.77 37.69 -12.87
CA THR A 240 0.25 38.46 -14.01
C THR A 240 -0.57 39.69 -13.59
N GLY A 241 -0.84 39.83 -12.29
CA GLY A 241 -1.75 40.84 -11.74
C GLY A 241 -1.15 42.22 -11.53
N SER A 242 -2.02 43.25 -11.56
CA SER A 242 -1.68 44.63 -11.15
C SER A 242 -1.21 44.70 -9.69
N GLU A 243 -0.58 45.80 -9.27
CA GLU A 243 -0.20 46.00 -7.86
C GLU A 243 -1.41 45.91 -6.89
N ALA A 244 -2.55 46.48 -7.26
CA ALA A 244 -3.79 46.37 -6.49
C ALA A 244 -4.28 44.91 -6.43
N THR A 245 -4.18 44.17 -7.53
CA THR A 245 -4.50 42.72 -7.56
C THR A 245 -3.57 41.95 -6.63
N ARG A 246 -2.26 42.24 -6.64
CA ARG A 246 -1.29 41.57 -5.76
C ARG A 246 -1.56 41.85 -4.28
N ALA A 247 -1.94 43.08 -3.93
CA ALA A 247 -2.32 43.44 -2.56
C ALA A 247 -3.58 42.68 -2.11
N PHE A 248 -4.64 42.66 -2.94
CA PHE A 248 -5.86 41.92 -2.63
C PHE A 248 -5.64 40.40 -2.51
N LEU A 249 -4.82 39.81 -3.38
CA LEU A 249 -4.45 38.40 -3.30
C LEU A 249 -3.60 38.08 -2.06
N ALA A 250 -2.86 39.05 -1.50
CA ALA A 250 -2.17 38.87 -0.23
C ALA A 250 -3.15 38.76 0.94
N GLU A 251 -4.25 39.54 0.94
CA GLU A 251 -5.32 39.41 1.94
C GLU A 251 -5.97 38.01 1.90
N LEU A 252 -6.17 37.45 0.70
CA LEU A 252 -6.62 36.06 0.55
C LEU A 252 -5.65 35.07 1.19
N SER A 253 -4.33 35.20 0.96
CA SER A 253 -3.33 34.33 1.57
C SER A 253 -3.30 34.45 3.10
N GLU A 254 -3.46 35.65 3.66
CA GLU A 254 -3.57 35.84 5.10
C GLU A 254 -4.85 35.21 5.69
N ALA A 255 -5.98 35.28 4.98
CA ALA A 255 -7.19 34.56 5.37
C ALA A 255 -7.00 33.03 5.33
N VAL A 256 -6.32 32.51 4.29
CA VAL A 256 -5.95 31.09 4.20
C VAL A 256 -5.03 30.67 5.36
N LYS A 257 -4.00 31.46 5.68
CA LYS A 257 -3.11 31.19 6.83
C LYS A 257 -3.87 31.17 8.16
N ARG A 258 -4.82 32.08 8.36
CA ARG A 258 -5.72 32.09 9.53
C ARG A 258 -6.58 30.84 9.60
N TYR A 259 -7.13 30.39 8.47
CA TYR A 259 -7.88 29.13 8.43
C TYR A 259 -7.00 27.94 8.82
N MET A 260 -5.80 27.85 8.25
CA MET A 260 -4.85 26.79 8.56
C MET A 260 -4.45 26.79 10.04
N SER A 261 -4.05 27.95 10.59
CA SER A 261 -3.53 28.02 11.96
C SER A 261 -4.60 27.93 13.06
N LEU A 262 -5.83 28.40 12.80
CA LEU A 262 -6.88 28.47 13.81
C LEU A 262 -7.89 27.31 13.71
N VAL A 263 -7.96 26.62 12.57
CA VAL A 263 -8.95 25.56 12.32
C VAL A 263 -8.29 24.22 12.00
N LEU A 264 -7.49 24.11 10.93
CA LEU A 264 -7.00 22.79 10.50
C LEU A 264 -5.81 22.28 11.32
N GLN A 265 -4.77 23.09 11.52
CA GLN A 265 -3.55 22.68 12.20
C GLN A 265 -3.80 22.21 13.65
N PRO A 266 -4.66 22.88 14.47
CA PRO A 266 -4.99 22.38 15.80
C PRO A 266 -5.63 20.99 15.80
N VAL A 267 -6.39 20.64 14.76
CA VAL A 267 -6.97 19.29 14.61
C VAL A 267 -5.87 18.29 14.27
N VAL A 268 -5.01 18.63 13.29
CA VAL A 268 -3.91 17.78 12.83
C VAL A 268 -2.92 17.50 13.96
N ASP A 269 -2.57 18.50 14.77
CA ASP A 269 -1.64 18.36 15.90
C ASP A 269 -2.19 17.44 17.00
N ALA A 270 -3.51 17.39 17.15
CA ALA A 270 -4.19 16.56 18.15
C ALA A 270 -4.54 15.15 17.68
N LEU A 271 -4.32 14.82 16.41
CA LEU A 271 -4.41 13.45 15.90
C LEU A 271 -3.38 12.55 16.60
N SER A 272 -3.68 11.25 16.71
CA SER A 272 -2.70 10.30 17.24
C SER A 272 -1.46 10.20 16.34
N ALA A 273 -0.39 9.59 16.84
CA ALA A 273 0.81 9.34 16.05
C ALA A 273 0.51 8.55 14.75
N CYS A 274 -0.31 7.50 14.82
CA CYS A 274 -0.67 6.73 13.61
C CYS A 274 -1.54 7.53 12.64
N GLU A 275 -2.49 8.34 13.11
CA GLU A 275 -3.31 9.20 12.24
C GLU A 275 -2.47 10.28 11.55
N ARG A 276 -1.51 10.89 12.26
CA ARG A 276 -0.57 11.85 11.68
C ARG A 276 0.36 11.21 10.66
N ALA A 277 0.82 9.98 10.92
CA ALA A 277 1.62 9.22 9.97
C ALA A 277 0.84 8.95 8.67
N LEU A 278 -0.39 8.42 8.77
CA LEU A 278 -1.26 8.19 7.61
C LEU A 278 -1.52 9.49 6.83
N LEU A 279 -1.88 10.58 7.53
CA LEU A 279 -2.17 11.86 6.88
C LEU A 279 -0.92 12.48 6.24
N GLY A 280 0.24 12.37 6.89
CA GLY A 280 1.51 12.88 6.39
C GLY A 280 2.03 12.10 5.19
N ASP A 281 2.08 10.77 5.30
CA ASP A 281 2.56 9.87 4.24
C ASP A 281 1.63 9.86 3.03
N SER A 282 0.35 10.18 3.22
CA SER A 282 -0.57 10.36 2.09
C SER A 282 -0.20 11.54 1.18
N ARG A 283 0.58 12.55 1.61
CA ARG A 283 0.83 13.73 0.77
C ARG A 283 1.60 13.36 -0.51
N HIS A 284 0.97 13.60 -1.66
CA HIS A 284 1.56 13.39 -2.97
C HIS A 284 2.28 14.67 -3.44
N GLY A 285 3.56 14.55 -3.79
CA GLY A 285 4.33 15.59 -4.47
C GLY A 285 4.97 15.05 -5.76
N ALA A 286 5.77 15.87 -6.43
CA ALA A 286 6.51 15.44 -7.63
C ALA A 286 7.47 14.25 -7.37
N ARG A 287 7.89 14.06 -6.11
CA ARG A 287 8.76 12.97 -5.66
C ARG A 287 7.98 11.93 -4.84
N ARG A 288 8.48 10.69 -4.80
CA ARG A 288 7.87 9.59 -4.04
C ARG A 288 8.04 9.80 -2.52
N SER A 289 7.12 9.28 -1.70
CA SER A 289 7.20 9.37 -0.24
C SER A 289 8.04 8.23 0.32
N ALA A 290 8.54 8.39 1.55
CA ALA A 290 9.27 7.33 2.25
C ALA A 290 8.42 6.07 2.42
N ALA A 291 7.11 6.21 2.70
CA ALA A 291 6.22 5.07 2.88
C ALA A 291 6.13 4.19 1.62
N ASP A 292 6.23 4.77 0.42
CA ASP A 292 6.16 4.00 -0.82
C ASP A 292 7.43 3.22 -1.11
N TYR A 293 8.60 3.81 -0.81
CA TYR A 293 9.86 3.09 -0.91
C TYR A 293 9.95 2.00 0.15
N LEU A 294 9.56 2.28 1.39
CA LEU A 294 9.62 1.31 2.48
C LEU A 294 8.65 0.13 2.27
N ASP A 295 7.45 0.37 1.75
CA ASP A 295 6.51 -0.69 1.38
C ASP A 295 7.10 -1.61 0.29
N ALA A 296 7.61 -1.03 -0.79
CA ALA A 296 8.22 -1.80 -1.87
C ALA A 296 9.52 -2.50 -1.42
N PHE A 297 10.27 -1.87 -0.52
CA PHE A 297 11.49 -2.43 0.05
C PHE A 297 11.18 -3.69 0.85
N LEU A 298 10.23 -3.64 1.78
CA LEU A 298 9.84 -4.80 2.58
C LEU A 298 9.31 -5.97 1.72
N ASP A 299 8.70 -5.66 0.57
CA ASP A 299 8.29 -6.68 -0.40
C ASP A 299 9.43 -7.33 -1.17
N ALA A 300 10.55 -6.60 -1.33
CA ALA A 300 11.76 -7.12 -1.94
C ALA A 300 12.57 -8.01 -0.97
N GLN A 301 12.39 -7.82 0.34
CA GLN A 301 13.16 -8.54 1.36
C GLN A 301 12.72 -10.00 1.52
N GLU A 302 13.69 -10.89 1.63
CA GLU A 302 13.45 -12.25 2.10
C GLU A 302 13.09 -12.22 3.58
N GLN A 303 11.97 -12.84 3.94
CA GLN A 303 11.43 -12.76 5.29
C GLN A 303 12.11 -13.79 6.20
N PRO A 304 12.65 -13.37 7.36
CA PRO A 304 13.37 -14.28 8.24
C PRO A 304 12.45 -15.37 8.81
N GLY A 305 13.00 -16.57 9.01
CA GLY A 305 12.30 -17.67 9.67
C GLY A 305 12.18 -17.50 11.19
N GLU A 306 11.41 -18.37 11.84
CA GLU A 306 11.23 -18.35 13.31
C GLU A 306 12.54 -18.42 14.12
N GLU A 307 13.62 -18.93 13.52
CA GLU A 307 14.92 -19.04 14.16
C GLU A 307 15.57 -17.69 14.46
N SER A 308 15.24 -16.65 13.70
CA SER A 308 15.78 -15.30 13.87
C SER A 308 15.26 -14.58 15.12
N TRP A 309 14.22 -15.12 15.78
CA TRP A 309 13.67 -14.58 17.03
C TRP A 309 14.06 -15.41 18.27
N ARG A 310 15.19 -16.11 18.24
CA ARG A 310 15.76 -16.75 19.44
C ARG A 310 16.65 -15.76 20.20
N ASP A 311 16.31 -15.44 21.44
CA ASP A 311 16.97 -14.39 22.21
C ASP A 311 18.49 -14.62 22.44
N GLU A 312 18.93 -15.88 22.56
CA GLU A 312 20.33 -16.22 22.88
C GLU A 312 21.13 -16.76 21.69
N ARG A 313 20.47 -17.13 20.59
CA ARG A 313 21.09 -17.87 19.48
C ARG A 313 20.89 -17.12 18.16
N LEU A 314 21.99 -16.87 17.47
CA LEU A 314 21.98 -16.29 16.13
C LEU A 314 21.37 -17.27 15.13
N SER A 315 20.70 -16.74 14.10
CA SER A 315 20.32 -17.52 12.93
C SER A 315 21.57 -17.95 12.15
N ALA A 316 21.44 -19.02 11.36
CA ALA A 316 22.55 -19.54 10.54
C ALA A 316 23.11 -18.46 9.60
N ASP A 317 22.23 -17.69 8.96
CA ASP A 317 22.61 -16.65 8.00
C ASP A 317 23.44 -15.52 8.66
N ILE A 318 23.06 -15.09 9.87
CA ILE A 318 23.79 -14.05 10.62
C ILE A 318 25.12 -14.59 11.14
N GLU A 319 25.17 -15.86 11.56
CA GLU A 319 26.41 -16.50 11.97
C GLU A 319 27.40 -16.67 10.81
N GLU A 320 26.90 -16.95 9.60
CA GLU A 320 27.69 -16.97 8.37
C GLU A 320 28.22 -15.58 8.00
N GLN A 321 27.37 -14.57 7.95
CA GLN A 321 27.79 -13.19 7.68
C GLN A 321 28.83 -12.69 8.70
N ALA A 322 28.63 -13.00 9.99
CA ALA A 322 29.58 -12.63 11.05
C ALA A 322 30.96 -13.26 10.83
N ARG A 323 30.99 -14.53 10.38
CA ARG A 323 32.23 -15.26 10.09
C ARG A 323 32.95 -14.68 8.88
N GLU A 324 32.26 -14.49 7.76
CA GLU A 324 32.84 -13.92 6.53
C GLU A 324 33.42 -12.53 6.77
N ARG A 325 32.67 -11.65 7.44
CA ARG A 325 33.13 -10.29 7.75
C ARG A 325 34.30 -10.29 8.75
N HIS A 326 34.25 -11.16 9.75
CA HIS A 326 35.37 -11.30 10.69
C HIS A 326 36.65 -11.78 9.99
N GLU A 327 36.56 -12.67 8.99
CA GLU A 327 37.69 -13.08 8.16
C GLU A 327 38.25 -11.94 7.30
N GLN A 328 37.38 -11.03 6.84
CA GLN A 328 37.74 -9.81 6.10
C GLN A 328 38.28 -8.68 7.00
N GLY A 329 38.24 -8.86 8.33
CA GLY A 329 38.66 -7.84 9.31
C GLY A 329 37.59 -6.76 9.55
N GLU A 330 36.38 -6.95 9.04
CA GLU A 330 35.24 -6.10 9.28
C GLU A 330 34.55 -6.48 10.59
N THR A 331 34.07 -5.47 11.30
CA THR A 331 33.51 -5.66 12.65
C THR A 331 32.11 -5.06 12.81
N THR A 332 31.60 -4.37 11.78
CA THR A 332 30.28 -3.73 11.79
C THR A 332 29.60 -3.90 10.45
N TRP A 333 28.27 -4.05 10.49
CA TRP A 333 27.40 -3.97 9.32
C TRP A 333 25.96 -3.67 9.77
N HIS A 334 25.05 -3.48 8.82
CA HIS A 334 23.63 -3.27 9.08
C HIS A 334 22.78 -4.24 8.26
N GLY A 335 21.51 -4.38 8.65
CA GLY A 335 20.53 -5.22 7.96
C GLY A 335 19.11 -4.95 8.46
N MET A 336 18.20 -5.87 8.13
CA MET A 336 16.80 -5.83 8.56
C MET A 336 16.43 -7.15 9.25
N LEU A 337 15.72 -7.06 10.38
CA LEU A 337 15.04 -8.18 11.03
C LEU A 337 13.53 -7.96 10.88
N GLY A 338 12.95 -8.60 9.87
CA GLY A 338 11.58 -8.32 9.44
C GLY A 338 11.46 -6.85 9.00
N THR A 339 10.81 -6.04 9.83
CA THR A 339 10.68 -4.58 9.57
C THR A 339 11.58 -3.72 10.44
N VAL A 340 12.37 -4.31 11.33
CA VAL A 340 13.25 -3.58 12.27
C VAL A 340 14.64 -3.43 11.65
N PRO A 341 15.18 -2.21 11.51
CA PRO A 341 16.57 -2.03 11.12
C PRO A 341 17.51 -2.48 12.25
N VAL A 342 18.55 -3.24 11.89
CA VAL A 342 19.51 -3.84 12.82
C VAL A 342 20.92 -3.41 12.47
N TRP A 343 21.71 -3.07 13.49
CA TRP A 343 23.15 -2.84 13.42
C TRP A 343 23.86 -3.94 14.19
N TYR A 344 24.92 -4.46 13.61
CA TYR A 344 25.71 -5.52 14.21
C TYR A 344 27.11 -5.02 14.54
N ARG A 345 27.63 -5.41 15.71
CA ARG A 345 29.01 -5.14 16.14
C ARG A 345 29.66 -6.40 16.71
N ILE A 346 30.75 -6.83 16.09
CA ILE A 346 31.61 -7.89 16.64
C ILE A 346 32.51 -7.29 17.72
N VAL A 347 32.41 -7.82 18.93
CA VAL A 347 33.22 -7.43 20.09
C VAL A 347 34.50 -8.24 20.09
N THR A 348 35.62 -7.55 19.95
CA THR A 348 36.96 -8.14 19.82
C THR A 348 37.78 -8.05 21.10
N SER A 349 37.55 -7.01 21.92
CA SER A 349 38.32 -6.74 23.12
C SER A 349 37.50 -6.84 24.42
N ARG A 350 38.21 -7.00 25.56
CA ARG A 350 37.57 -6.99 26.88
C ARG A 350 37.00 -5.62 27.24
N GLU A 351 37.63 -4.55 26.77
CA GLU A 351 37.19 -3.17 26.97
C GLU A 351 35.93 -2.88 26.18
N GLU A 352 35.88 -3.31 24.92
CA GLU A 352 34.66 -3.23 24.08
C GLU A 352 33.52 -4.03 24.69
N ARG A 353 33.80 -5.21 25.26
CA ARG A 353 32.79 -6.00 25.96
C ARG A 353 32.21 -5.26 27.15
N ALA A 354 33.05 -4.58 27.94
CA ALA A 354 32.58 -3.78 29.07
C ALA A 354 31.75 -2.57 28.59
N ALA A 355 32.21 -1.88 27.55
CA ALA A 355 31.50 -0.74 26.95
C ALA A 355 30.14 -1.17 26.35
N ALA A 356 30.09 -2.28 25.61
CA ALA A 356 28.86 -2.85 25.06
C ALA A 356 27.82 -3.22 26.14
N LEU A 357 28.28 -3.71 27.29
CA LEU A 357 27.41 -3.99 28.44
C LEU A 357 26.96 -2.73 29.18
N ALA A 358 27.74 -1.64 29.11
CA ALA A 358 27.44 -0.37 29.75
C ALA A 358 26.58 0.57 28.88
N TYR A 359 26.62 0.43 27.55
CA TYR A 359 25.92 1.30 26.62
C TYR A 359 24.40 1.34 26.92
N SER A 360 23.86 2.55 27.05
CA SER A 360 22.45 2.75 27.43
C SER A 360 21.50 2.75 26.23
N GLY A 361 22.01 2.92 25.02
CA GLY A 361 21.19 3.13 23.82
C GLY A 361 20.81 4.59 23.57
N LYS A 362 21.26 5.53 24.41
CA LYS A 362 21.08 6.97 24.15
C LYS A 362 21.90 7.41 22.93
N PRO A 363 21.45 8.46 22.20
CA PRO A 363 22.20 9.00 21.08
C PRO A 363 23.58 9.47 21.57
N SER A 364 24.65 8.92 21.00
CA SER A 364 26.01 9.22 21.41
C SER A 364 26.96 9.06 20.23
N THR A 365 27.60 10.16 19.82
CA THR A 365 28.52 10.26 18.67
C THR A 365 29.89 9.63 18.96
N SER A 366 30.23 9.44 20.24
CA SER A 366 31.40 8.68 20.69
C SER A 366 31.20 7.17 20.53
N VAL A 367 29.95 6.68 20.63
CA VAL A 367 29.64 5.24 20.55
C VAL A 367 29.29 4.82 19.13
N VAL A 368 28.30 5.46 18.50
CA VAL A 368 27.82 5.09 17.16
C VAL A 368 27.94 6.29 16.22
N ARG A 369 28.60 6.09 15.09
CA ARG A 369 28.66 7.06 13.99
C ARG A 369 28.09 6.45 12.73
N VAL A 370 27.09 7.12 12.17
CA VAL A 370 26.50 6.72 10.90
C VAL A 370 27.08 7.59 9.79
N ARG A 371 27.81 6.97 8.87
CA ARG A 371 28.40 7.63 7.71
C ARG A 371 27.39 7.58 6.56
N THR A 372 26.98 8.75 6.10
CA THR A 372 26.06 8.94 4.97
C THR A 372 26.59 10.06 4.08
N GLY A 373 26.03 10.22 2.89
CA GLY A 373 26.28 11.41 2.05
C GLY A 373 25.51 12.66 2.50
N ALA A 374 24.70 12.57 3.56
CA ALA A 374 23.91 13.70 4.05
C ALA A 374 24.81 14.73 4.74
N ALA A 375 24.65 16.02 4.40
CA ALA A 375 25.29 17.09 5.15
C ALA A 375 24.64 17.21 6.53
N THR A 376 25.27 16.67 7.57
CA THR A 376 24.82 16.83 8.95
C THR A 376 24.98 18.29 9.37
N GLN A 377 23.92 18.92 9.91
CA GLN A 377 23.98 20.31 10.41
C GLN A 377 25.01 20.51 11.54
N SER A 378 25.57 19.43 12.11
CA SER A 378 26.65 19.45 13.09
C SER A 378 27.83 20.34 12.68
N LEU A 379 28.20 20.36 11.39
CA LEU A 379 29.32 21.19 10.92
C LEU A 379 29.08 22.70 11.07
N LEU A 380 27.83 23.18 11.09
CA LEU A 380 27.52 24.60 11.30
C LEU A 380 27.43 24.96 12.79
N SER A 381 26.94 24.04 13.62
CA SER A 381 26.89 24.19 15.07
C SER A 381 28.28 24.33 15.67
N ASP A 382 29.21 23.48 15.21
CA ASP A 382 30.61 23.47 15.66
C ASP A 382 31.44 24.63 15.09
N LEU A 383 31.14 25.12 13.88
CA LEU A 383 31.86 26.25 13.28
C LEU A 383 31.50 27.61 13.91
N PHE A 384 30.24 27.77 14.35
CA PHE A 384 29.70 29.08 14.75
C PHE A 384 29.36 29.22 16.24
N GLY A 385 29.50 28.16 17.06
CA GLY A 385 29.40 28.27 18.51
C GLY A 385 28.07 28.81 19.05
N PHE A 386 26.99 28.73 18.27
CA PHE A 386 25.67 29.28 18.62
C PHE A 386 24.70 28.25 19.24
N GLY A 387 25.15 27.02 19.51
CA GLY A 387 24.42 26.04 20.31
C GLY A 387 25.06 25.92 21.69
N GLY A 388 24.34 26.23 22.77
CA GLY A 388 24.73 25.74 24.09
C GLY A 388 24.78 24.20 24.06
N PRO A 389 25.60 23.54 24.91
CA PRO A 389 25.73 22.09 24.88
C PRO A 389 24.34 21.51 25.17
N ALA A 390 23.71 20.91 24.16
CA ALA A 390 22.79 19.82 24.46
C ALA A 390 23.63 18.84 25.29
N GLU A 391 23.20 18.50 26.50
CA GLU A 391 23.95 17.61 27.40
C GLU A 391 24.22 16.29 26.66
N GLU A 392 25.35 16.22 25.97
CA GLU A 392 25.87 15.00 25.39
C GLU A 392 26.19 14.11 26.58
N HIS A 393 25.37 13.09 26.75
CA HIS A 393 25.80 11.93 27.51
C HIS A 393 26.86 11.25 26.64
N GLU A 394 28.11 11.75 26.71
CA GLU A 394 29.27 11.08 26.14
C GLU A 394 29.45 9.77 26.90
N GLU A 395 28.83 8.72 26.35
CA GLU A 395 29.07 7.37 26.81
C GLU A 395 30.39 6.92 26.22
N TRP A 396 31.24 6.36 27.08
CA TRP A 396 32.56 5.94 26.67
C TRP A 396 32.48 4.62 25.89
N TYR A 397 33.10 4.60 24.71
CA TYR A 397 33.35 3.40 23.91
C TYR A 397 34.77 3.48 23.33
N PRO A 398 35.53 2.37 23.24
CA PRO A 398 36.87 2.39 22.67
C PRO A 398 36.92 2.97 21.24
N GLU A 399 37.92 3.80 20.94
CA GLU A 399 38.13 4.31 19.58
C GLU A 399 38.45 3.17 18.59
N PRO A 400 37.91 3.20 17.36
CA PRO A 400 37.18 4.30 16.74
C PRO A 400 35.68 4.37 17.06
N GLY A 401 35.11 3.48 17.87
CA GLY A 401 33.65 3.38 18.03
C GLY A 401 33.00 2.39 17.07
N ILE A 402 31.68 2.50 16.93
CA ILE A 402 30.87 1.70 16.00
C ILE A 402 30.57 2.59 14.78
N GLU A 403 31.22 2.32 13.66
CA GLU A 403 30.94 3.00 12.39
C GLU A 403 30.01 2.15 11.53
N ILE A 404 28.88 2.74 11.12
CA ILE A 404 27.90 2.14 10.21
C ILE A 404 27.89 3.00 8.95
N GLU A 405 28.20 2.41 7.80
CA GLU A 405 28.21 3.10 6.51
C GLU A 405 26.94 2.76 5.72
N TYR A 406 26.37 3.77 5.07
CA TYR A 406 25.28 3.61 4.10
C TYR A 406 25.71 4.21 2.76
N ALA A 407 25.84 3.36 1.75
CA ALA A 407 26.33 3.73 0.45
C ALA A 407 25.26 4.47 -0.39
N PRO A 408 25.63 5.53 -1.13
CA PRO A 408 24.69 6.30 -1.95
C PRO A 408 24.22 5.55 -3.21
N ASP A 409 24.94 4.52 -3.64
CA ASP A 409 24.68 3.71 -4.82
C ASP A 409 23.96 2.39 -4.51
N SER A 410 23.77 2.06 -3.23
CA SER A 410 23.00 0.90 -2.76
C SER A 410 21.56 1.29 -2.45
N ALA A 411 20.61 0.78 -3.23
CA ALA A 411 19.19 0.98 -2.99
C ALA A 411 18.76 0.32 -1.66
N PHE A 412 19.37 -0.81 -1.30
CA PHE A 412 19.17 -1.44 0.01
C PHE A 412 19.57 -0.50 1.15
N ASP A 413 20.76 0.09 1.09
CA ASP A 413 21.29 0.96 2.14
C ASP A 413 20.41 2.18 2.33
N LEU A 414 20.02 2.84 1.24
CA LEU A 414 19.16 4.01 1.29
C LEU A 414 17.78 3.68 1.90
N CYS A 415 17.20 2.52 1.57
CA CYS A 415 15.94 2.07 2.15
C CYS A 415 16.06 1.66 3.63
N ALA A 416 17.13 0.98 4.01
CA ALA A 416 17.42 0.66 5.41
C ALA A 416 17.64 1.93 6.24
N LEU A 417 18.34 2.94 5.69
CA LEU A 417 18.51 4.25 6.32
C LEU A 417 17.17 4.99 6.46
N LEU A 418 16.29 4.92 5.46
CA LEU A 418 14.92 5.45 5.57
C LEU A 418 14.13 4.78 6.68
N ALA A 419 14.28 3.46 6.86
CA ALA A 419 13.62 2.72 7.94
C ALA A 419 14.11 3.20 9.31
N VAL A 420 15.43 3.38 9.48
CA VAL A 420 16.03 3.95 10.69
C VAL A 420 15.51 5.37 10.94
N ALA A 421 15.50 6.21 9.91
CA ALA A 421 15.05 7.59 10.02
C ALA A 421 13.57 7.71 10.40
N GLN A 422 12.72 6.80 9.89
CA GLN A 422 11.29 6.76 10.22
C GLN A 422 11.06 6.19 11.63
N LEU A 423 11.82 5.17 12.05
CA LEU A 423 11.70 4.54 13.36
C LEU A 423 12.32 5.39 14.49
N GLY A 424 13.37 6.16 14.20
CA GLY A 424 14.11 6.99 15.16
C GLY A 424 15.19 6.25 15.95
N HIS A 425 15.37 4.96 15.68
CA HIS A 425 16.39 4.11 16.31
C HIS A 425 16.64 2.86 15.47
N ALA A 426 17.70 2.13 15.79
CA ALA A 426 17.97 0.80 15.28
C ALA A 426 18.19 -0.19 16.44
N ARG A 427 18.01 -1.47 16.17
CA ARG A 427 18.41 -2.54 17.09
C ARG A 427 19.90 -2.78 16.96
N LEU A 428 20.68 -2.54 18.00
CA LEU A 428 22.13 -2.78 18.01
C LEU A 428 22.43 -4.11 18.70
N GLU A 429 22.96 -5.06 17.95
CA GLU A 429 23.37 -6.38 18.43
C GLU A 429 24.88 -6.49 18.57
N PHE A 430 25.33 -6.79 19.78
CA PHE A 430 26.72 -7.08 20.07
C PHE A 430 26.95 -8.58 19.96
N LEU A 431 27.93 -8.98 19.16
CA LEU A 431 28.27 -10.37 18.89
C LEU A 431 29.63 -10.70 19.53
N LEU A 432 29.75 -11.90 20.09
CA LEU A 432 30.99 -12.39 20.67
C LEU A 432 31.46 -13.65 19.93
N PRO A 433 32.72 -13.69 19.44
CA PRO A 433 33.29 -14.91 18.89
C PRO A 433 33.51 -15.94 20.01
N ARG A 434 33.17 -17.20 19.73
CA ARG A 434 33.48 -18.35 20.59
C ARG A 434 34.73 -19.07 20.07
N GLY A 435 35.38 -19.80 20.96
CA GLY A 435 36.61 -20.54 20.65
C GLY A 435 36.44 -21.71 19.68
N ASP A 436 35.20 -22.05 19.31
CA ASP A 436 34.85 -23.07 18.31
C ASP A 436 34.57 -22.48 16.92
N GLY A 437 34.83 -21.19 16.70
CA GLY A 437 34.60 -20.48 15.43
C GLY A 437 33.16 -20.01 15.23
N ARG A 438 32.28 -20.23 16.21
CA ARG A 438 30.89 -19.78 16.20
C ARG A 438 30.73 -18.39 16.83
N PHE A 439 29.61 -17.75 16.57
CA PHE A 439 29.26 -16.47 17.20
C PHE A 439 28.06 -16.62 18.14
N GLN A 440 28.04 -15.82 19.20
CA GLN A 440 26.88 -15.72 20.09
C GLN A 440 26.46 -14.28 20.26
N GLN A 441 25.16 -14.06 20.50
CA GLN A 441 24.66 -12.75 20.88
C GLN A 441 25.09 -12.44 22.33
N LEU A 442 25.80 -11.33 22.53
CA LEU A 442 26.16 -10.84 23.86
C LEU A 442 24.99 -10.05 24.48
N ARG A 443 24.41 -9.13 23.70
CA ARG A 443 23.37 -8.21 24.12
C ARG A 443 22.70 -7.58 22.90
N SER A 444 21.41 -7.28 23.01
CA SER A 444 20.67 -6.43 22.09
C SER A 444 20.23 -5.15 22.81
N VAL A 445 20.37 -3.99 22.15
CA VAL A 445 20.04 -2.67 22.72
C VAL A 445 19.33 -1.82 21.67
N ARG A 446 18.32 -1.05 22.10
CA ARG A 446 17.69 0.00 21.27
C ARG A 446 18.63 1.22 21.18
N ALA A 447 19.33 1.39 20.05
CA ALA A 447 20.22 2.52 19.80
C ALA A 447 19.46 3.68 19.15
N ARG A 448 19.19 4.74 19.92
CA ARG A 448 18.42 5.91 19.48
C ARG A 448 19.26 6.87 18.65
N VAL A 449 18.61 7.46 17.64
CA VAL A 449 19.20 8.47 16.74
C VAL A 449 18.66 9.86 17.10
N ARG A 450 19.43 10.91 16.83
CA ARG A 450 18.99 12.29 17.04
C ARG A 450 17.91 12.66 16.03
N GLU A 451 16.91 13.42 16.45
CA GLU A 451 15.82 13.87 15.57
C GLU A 451 16.32 14.74 14.40
N GLU A 452 17.37 15.53 14.62
CA GLU A 452 18.01 16.33 13.56
C GLU A 452 18.62 15.43 12.46
N ASP A 453 19.25 14.33 12.88
CA ASP A 453 19.88 13.38 11.97
C ASP A 453 18.82 12.60 11.18
N THR A 454 17.74 12.15 11.81
CA THR A 454 16.66 11.43 11.11
C THR A 454 16.01 12.29 10.02
N VAL A 455 15.80 13.59 10.28
CA VAL A 455 15.28 14.53 9.28
C VAL A 455 16.26 14.70 8.12
N ALA A 456 17.55 14.86 8.41
CA ALA A 456 18.60 15.01 7.39
C ALA A 456 18.73 13.74 6.53
N TRP A 457 18.82 12.57 7.17
CA TRP A 457 18.94 11.27 6.49
C TRP A 457 17.72 10.97 5.64
N ARG A 458 16.50 11.21 6.16
CA ARG A 458 15.27 11.03 5.38
C ARG A 458 15.26 11.88 4.12
N ARG A 459 15.66 13.15 4.23
CA ARG A 459 15.70 14.06 3.09
C ARG A 459 16.71 13.61 2.04
N TRP A 460 17.92 13.30 2.48
CA TRP A 460 19.00 12.85 1.61
C TRP A 460 18.68 11.53 0.93
N ALA A 461 18.26 10.51 1.68
CA ALA A 461 17.95 9.19 1.14
C ALA A 461 16.79 9.25 0.13
N LEU A 462 15.75 10.05 0.38
CA LEU A 462 14.66 10.25 -0.59
C LEU A 462 15.11 10.93 -1.87
N GLU A 463 16.04 11.88 -1.78
CA GLU A 463 16.59 12.55 -2.95
C GLU A 463 17.39 11.58 -3.81
N VAL A 464 18.35 10.87 -3.21
CA VAL A 464 19.18 9.90 -3.91
C VAL A 464 18.34 8.73 -4.46
N LEU A 465 17.41 8.17 -3.68
CA LEU A 465 16.51 7.12 -4.15
C LEU A 465 15.61 7.57 -5.30
N SER A 466 15.16 8.83 -5.30
CA SER A 466 14.33 9.34 -6.40
C SER A 466 15.07 9.42 -7.74
N GLU A 467 16.39 9.53 -7.70
CA GLU A 467 17.26 9.50 -8.87
C GLU A 467 17.65 8.07 -9.25
N LEU A 468 18.05 7.25 -8.26
CA LEU A 468 18.47 5.86 -8.46
C LEU A 468 17.31 4.94 -8.87
N VAL A 469 16.18 5.07 -8.18
CA VAL A 469 14.96 4.25 -8.36
C VAL A 469 13.74 5.17 -8.44
N PRO A 470 13.47 5.83 -9.59
CA PRO A 470 12.35 6.76 -9.74
C PRO A 470 10.96 6.13 -9.48
N ASP A 471 10.86 4.82 -9.74
CA ASP A 471 9.64 4.04 -9.50
C ASP A 471 9.93 2.97 -8.41
N PRO A 472 9.38 3.10 -7.19
CA PRO A 472 9.62 2.15 -6.09
C PRO A 472 9.31 0.70 -6.44
N GLU A 473 8.44 0.51 -7.43
CA GLU A 473 8.09 -0.78 -7.97
C GLU A 473 9.21 -1.52 -8.72
N ASP A 474 10.26 -0.81 -9.13
CA ASP A 474 11.46 -1.36 -9.77
C ASP A 474 12.54 -1.68 -8.70
N LEU A 475 12.31 -1.31 -7.43
CA LEU A 475 13.28 -1.43 -6.33
C LEU A 475 13.76 -2.88 -6.13
N ALA A 476 12.86 -3.86 -6.18
CA ALA A 476 13.22 -5.27 -6.04
C ALA A 476 14.17 -5.75 -7.15
N ASP A 477 14.08 -5.18 -8.36
CA ASP A 477 14.97 -5.52 -9.45
C ASP A 477 16.33 -4.83 -9.33
N VAL A 478 16.38 -3.65 -8.72
CA VAL A 478 17.64 -2.94 -8.46
C VAL A 478 18.42 -3.64 -7.35
N ILE A 479 17.77 -3.91 -6.21
CA ILE A 479 18.39 -4.63 -5.08
C ILE A 479 18.91 -6.00 -5.53
N ALA A 480 18.11 -6.76 -6.30
CA ALA A 480 18.54 -8.07 -6.77
C ALA A 480 19.78 -8.04 -7.70
N ARG A 481 20.04 -6.93 -8.41
CA ARG A 481 21.24 -6.79 -9.25
C ARG A 481 22.47 -6.40 -8.43
N GLU A 482 22.27 -5.64 -7.35
CA GLU A 482 23.34 -5.28 -6.41
C GLU A 482 23.96 -6.54 -5.78
N ASP A 483 23.14 -7.53 -5.45
CA ASP A 483 23.59 -8.83 -4.92
C ASP A 483 24.42 -9.63 -5.94
N GLU A 484 24.09 -9.53 -7.24
CA GLU A 484 24.78 -10.24 -8.33
C GLU A 484 26.16 -9.61 -8.64
N ASP A 485 26.23 -8.27 -8.73
CA ASP A 485 27.46 -7.52 -9.02
C ASP A 485 28.52 -7.62 -7.89
N GLY A 486 28.10 -7.96 -6.65
CA GLY A 486 29.00 -8.23 -5.53
C GLY A 486 29.77 -9.57 -5.63
N THR A 487 29.40 -10.44 -6.58
CA THR A 487 30.01 -11.77 -6.80
C THR A 487 30.88 -11.85 -8.05
N ASP A 488 31.55 -10.77 -8.44
CA ASP A 488 32.32 -10.77 -9.68
C ASP A 488 33.73 -11.37 -9.52
N GLY A 489 33.90 -12.61 -10.02
CA GLY A 489 35.19 -13.26 -10.10
C GLY A 489 35.31 -14.53 -10.95
N SER A 490 34.24 -15.33 -11.18
CA SER A 490 34.41 -16.57 -11.97
C SER A 490 33.33 -16.92 -12.99
N ASP A 491 32.10 -16.42 -12.92
CA ASP A 491 31.01 -17.07 -13.67
C ASP A 491 30.45 -16.26 -14.86
N ALA A 492 30.87 -15.00 -15.03
CA ALA A 492 30.47 -14.13 -16.15
C ALA A 492 30.99 -14.61 -17.54
N ALA A 493 31.86 -15.62 -17.57
CA ALA A 493 32.33 -16.25 -18.81
C ALA A 493 31.48 -17.46 -19.25
N GLU A 494 30.68 -18.08 -18.37
CA GLU A 494 29.87 -19.26 -18.73
C GLU A 494 28.49 -18.90 -19.28
N ASP A 495 27.90 -17.78 -18.85
CA ASP A 495 26.54 -17.40 -19.28
C ASP A 495 26.47 -16.85 -20.71
N ARG A 496 27.61 -16.42 -21.28
CA ARG A 496 27.67 -16.06 -22.72
C ARG A 496 27.89 -17.26 -23.64
N MET A 497 28.26 -18.42 -23.10
CA MET A 497 28.45 -19.64 -23.89
C MET A 497 27.28 -20.64 -23.79
N ARG A 498 26.34 -20.43 -22.86
CA ARG A 498 25.09 -21.22 -22.76
C ARG A 498 23.95 -20.73 -23.67
N ALA A 499 24.06 -19.54 -24.25
CA ALA A 499 23.04 -18.97 -25.13
C ALA A 499 23.00 -19.58 -26.55
N ASP A 500 23.94 -20.45 -26.91
CA ASP A 500 24.05 -20.99 -28.29
C ASP A 500 23.97 -22.53 -28.37
N ASP A 501 23.73 -23.26 -27.26
CA ASP A 501 23.76 -24.73 -27.25
C ASP A 501 22.47 -25.43 -26.77
N ASP A 502 21.39 -24.70 -26.44
CA ASP A 502 20.09 -25.32 -26.09
C ASP A 502 19.17 -25.52 -27.31
N ARG A 503 19.72 -26.18 -28.33
CA ARG A 503 18.96 -26.77 -29.45
C ARG A 503 18.98 -28.30 -29.37
N THR A 504 18.85 -28.91 -28.20
CA THR A 504 18.53 -30.34 -28.13
C THR A 504 17.88 -30.69 -26.78
N SER A 505 16.54 -30.73 -26.75
CA SER A 505 15.78 -31.22 -25.60
C SER A 505 16.03 -32.72 -25.34
N PRO A 506 16.14 -33.14 -24.07
CA PRO A 506 15.79 -34.49 -23.68
C PRO A 506 14.46 -34.54 -22.90
N ASP A 507 13.72 -35.57 -23.27
CA ASP A 507 12.40 -36.03 -22.86
C ASP A 507 12.21 -36.16 -21.34
N ALA A 508 11.12 -35.55 -20.82
CA ALA A 508 10.59 -35.79 -19.47
C ALA A 508 9.06 -35.81 -19.50
N SER A 509 8.51 -36.87 -20.09
CA SER A 509 7.33 -37.62 -19.64
C SER A 509 6.26 -36.85 -18.84
N THR A 510 5.44 -36.08 -19.56
CA THR A 510 4.05 -35.77 -19.18
C THR A 510 3.17 -36.99 -19.54
N PRO A 511 2.22 -37.44 -18.70
CA PRO A 511 1.34 -38.54 -19.10
C PRO A 511 0.48 -38.10 -20.30
N PRO A 512 0.28 -38.94 -21.33
CA PRO A 512 -0.45 -38.54 -22.52
C PRO A 512 -1.94 -38.38 -22.18
N SER A 513 -2.39 -37.13 -22.08
CA SER A 513 -3.79 -36.80 -22.25
C SER A 513 -4.20 -37.23 -23.66
N ARG A 514 -5.18 -38.14 -23.75
CA ARG A 514 -5.79 -38.57 -25.02
C ARG A 514 -6.14 -37.34 -25.86
N PRO A 515 -5.97 -37.38 -27.20
CA PRO A 515 -6.54 -36.36 -28.07
C PRO A 515 -8.06 -36.48 -27.95
N ARG A 516 -8.67 -35.51 -27.24
CA ARG A 516 -10.10 -35.29 -27.25
C ARG A 516 -10.43 -34.41 -28.46
N PRO A 517 -11.59 -34.59 -29.10
CA PRO A 517 -12.00 -33.72 -30.18
C PRO A 517 -11.97 -32.28 -29.68
N ALA A 518 -11.30 -31.41 -30.44
CA ALA A 518 -11.40 -29.97 -30.25
C ALA A 518 -12.88 -29.62 -30.42
N HIS A 519 -13.53 -29.25 -29.32
CA HIS A 519 -14.76 -28.49 -29.43
C HIS A 519 -14.30 -27.07 -29.75
N ASP A 520 -14.46 -26.70 -31.02
CA ASP A 520 -14.14 -25.38 -31.53
C ASP A 520 -14.75 -24.32 -30.59
N GLY A 521 -13.98 -23.29 -30.25
CA GLY A 521 -14.43 -22.17 -29.41
C GLY A 521 -15.60 -21.39 -30.05
N LEU A 522 -15.57 -20.05 -30.03
CA LEU A 522 -16.52 -19.29 -30.84
C LEU A 522 -16.51 -19.85 -32.29
N PRO A 523 -17.65 -20.27 -32.87
CA PRO A 523 -17.67 -20.94 -34.16
C PRO A 523 -16.97 -20.06 -35.19
N GLU A 524 -16.16 -20.65 -36.08
CA GLU A 524 -15.32 -19.87 -37.01
C GLU A 524 -16.13 -18.84 -37.82
N ALA A 525 -17.41 -19.11 -38.08
CA ALA A 525 -18.34 -18.16 -38.69
C ALA A 525 -18.63 -16.93 -37.80
N LEU A 526 -18.80 -17.12 -36.49
CA LEU A 526 -18.98 -16.06 -35.51
C LEU A 526 -17.67 -15.30 -35.26
N LEU A 527 -16.53 -16.00 -35.16
CA LEU A 527 -15.21 -15.36 -35.09
C LEU A 527 -14.89 -14.54 -36.34
N SER A 528 -15.19 -15.07 -37.52
CA SER A 528 -15.08 -14.35 -38.79
C SER A 528 -15.97 -13.11 -38.80
N LYS A 529 -17.19 -13.21 -38.23
CA LYS A 529 -18.11 -12.08 -38.13
C LYS A 529 -17.65 -11.03 -37.14
N VAL A 530 -17.15 -11.44 -35.97
CA VAL A 530 -16.53 -10.58 -34.97
C VAL A 530 -15.28 -9.92 -35.56
N ARG A 531 -14.34 -10.68 -36.13
CA ARG A 531 -13.15 -10.16 -36.83
C ARG A 531 -13.51 -9.21 -37.98
N SER A 532 -14.58 -9.48 -38.72
CA SER A 532 -15.05 -8.59 -39.79
C SER A 532 -15.63 -7.29 -39.23
N LEU A 533 -16.30 -7.33 -38.08
CA LEU A 533 -16.82 -6.14 -37.40
C LEU A 533 -15.66 -5.32 -36.82
N LEU A 534 -14.69 -5.98 -36.18
CA LEU A 534 -13.45 -5.35 -35.69
C LEU A 534 -12.65 -4.70 -36.83
N ARG A 535 -12.47 -5.42 -37.96
CA ARG A 535 -11.75 -4.89 -39.13
C ARG A 535 -12.47 -3.70 -39.79
N LYS A 536 -13.81 -3.64 -39.69
CA LYS A 536 -14.59 -2.48 -40.16
C LYS A 536 -14.44 -1.28 -39.23
N ALA A 537 -14.30 -1.53 -37.93
CA ALA A 537 -14.04 -0.50 -36.95
C ALA A 537 -12.61 0.07 -37.02
N GLU A 538 -11.62 -0.76 -37.38
CA GLU A 538 -10.21 -0.35 -37.54
C GLU A 538 -9.90 0.30 -38.91
N ASN A 539 -10.89 0.47 -39.79
CA ASN A 539 -10.68 1.03 -41.12
C ASN A 539 -10.40 2.54 -41.03
N VAL A 540 -9.31 3.00 -41.66
CA VAL A 540 -8.88 4.42 -41.69
C VAL A 540 -9.95 5.37 -42.27
N GLY A 541 -10.90 4.84 -43.06
CA GLY A 541 -12.02 5.59 -43.62
C GLY A 541 -13.33 5.55 -42.81
N ALA A 542 -13.40 4.82 -41.70
CA ALA A 542 -14.59 4.77 -40.86
C ALA A 542 -14.70 6.05 -40.01
N THR A 543 -15.89 6.62 -39.91
CA THR A 543 -16.13 7.71 -38.95
C THR A 543 -16.09 7.16 -37.53
N GLU A 544 -15.83 8.03 -36.55
CA GLU A 544 -15.79 7.64 -35.13
C GLU A 544 -17.11 6.99 -34.68
N GLU A 545 -18.23 7.47 -35.22
CA GLU A 545 -19.57 6.93 -34.99
C GLU A 545 -19.77 5.54 -35.62
N GLU A 546 -19.29 5.33 -36.84
CA GLU A 546 -19.40 4.03 -37.54
C GLU A 546 -18.52 2.97 -36.88
N ALA A 547 -17.30 3.33 -36.47
CA ALA A 547 -16.40 2.43 -35.75
C ALA A 547 -17.03 1.94 -34.44
N ARG A 548 -17.62 2.87 -33.67
CA ARG A 548 -18.37 2.57 -32.43
C ARG A 548 -19.53 1.60 -32.67
N VAL A 549 -20.28 1.76 -33.76
CA VAL A 549 -21.41 0.87 -34.09
C VAL A 549 -20.95 -0.55 -34.44
N TYR A 550 -19.86 -0.71 -35.19
CA TYR A 550 -19.34 -2.02 -35.55
C TYR A 550 -18.76 -2.78 -34.35
N LEU A 551 -18.02 -2.09 -33.48
CA LEU A 551 -17.50 -2.66 -32.24
C LEU A 551 -18.63 -2.99 -31.25
N ALA A 552 -19.66 -2.15 -31.14
CA ALA A 552 -20.87 -2.43 -30.35
C ALA A 552 -21.54 -3.75 -30.74
N LYS A 553 -21.69 -3.99 -32.05
CA LYS A 553 -22.29 -5.24 -32.53
C LYS A 553 -21.40 -6.46 -32.24
N ALA A 554 -20.09 -6.29 -32.20
CA ALA A 554 -19.16 -7.39 -31.92
C ALA A 554 -19.24 -7.86 -30.46
N THR A 555 -19.24 -6.94 -29.48
CA THR A 555 -19.32 -7.32 -28.06
C THR A 555 -20.70 -7.81 -27.65
N GLU A 556 -21.79 -7.24 -28.18
CA GLU A 556 -23.14 -7.77 -27.98
C GLU A 556 -23.23 -9.24 -28.44
N LEU A 557 -22.67 -9.55 -29.62
CA LEU A 557 -22.64 -10.91 -30.15
C LEU A 557 -21.80 -11.86 -29.27
N MET A 558 -20.67 -11.40 -28.74
CA MET A 558 -19.83 -12.19 -27.83
C MET A 558 -20.51 -12.45 -26.48
N ALA A 559 -21.14 -11.43 -25.88
CA ALA A 559 -21.83 -11.57 -24.60
C ALA A 559 -23.07 -12.47 -24.71
N LYS A 560 -23.88 -12.29 -25.76
CA LYS A 560 -25.04 -13.13 -26.04
C LYS A 560 -24.64 -14.59 -26.27
N TYR A 561 -23.63 -14.82 -27.10
CA TYR A 561 -23.17 -16.17 -27.40
C TYR A 561 -22.58 -16.88 -26.18
N GLY A 562 -21.80 -16.18 -25.34
CA GLY A 562 -21.25 -16.77 -24.11
C GLY A 562 -22.34 -17.24 -23.13
N ILE A 563 -23.43 -16.46 -23.00
CA ILE A 563 -24.58 -16.86 -22.18
C ILE A 563 -25.36 -18.02 -22.83
N GLU A 564 -25.59 -17.97 -24.15
CA GLU A 564 -26.27 -19.05 -24.88
C GLU A 564 -25.49 -20.38 -24.81
N GLN A 565 -24.16 -20.36 -24.95
CA GLN A 565 -23.32 -21.55 -24.74
C GLN A 565 -23.42 -22.06 -23.31
N ALA A 566 -23.34 -21.17 -22.31
CA ALA A 566 -23.45 -21.58 -20.92
C ALA A 566 -24.77 -22.29 -20.61
N MET A 567 -25.86 -21.85 -21.23
CA MET A 567 -27.18 -22.50 -21.12
C MET A 567 -27.28 -23.81 -21.91
N LEU A 568 -26.62 -23.91 -23.07
CA LEU A 568 -26.57 -25.14 -23.86
C LEU A 568 -25.75 -26.25 -23.17
N ASP A 569 -24.63 -25.88 -22.53
CA ASP A 569 -23.74 -26.81 -21.82
C ASP A 569 -24.37 -27.38 -20.54
N ASP A 570 -25.29 -26.66 -19.90
CA ASP A 570 -26.05 -27.16 -18.74
C ASP A 570 -27.03 -28.28 -19.12
N VAL A 571 -27.49 -28.29 -20.38
CA VAL A 571 -28.41 -29.31 -20.92
C VAL A 571 -27.63 -30.49 -21.54
N ALA A 572 -26.36 -30.30 -21.92
CA ALA A 572 -25.44 -31.31 -22.44
C ALA A 572 -24.46 -31.83 -21.34
N GLU A 573 -23.45 -32.64 -21.70
CA GLU A 573 -22.40 -33.01 -20.73
C GLU A 573 -21.69 -31.74 -20.22
N PRO A 574 -21.52 -31.55 -18.89
CA PRO A 574 -21.00 -30.29 -18.35
C PRO A 574 -19.58 -30.03 -18.85
N GLU A 575 -19.42 -28.91 -19.56
CA GLU A 575 -18.12 -28.39 -20.00
C GLU A 575 -17.18 -28.27 -18.79
N ARG A 576 -15.89 -28.56 -18.97
CA ARG A 576 -14.89 -28.42 -17.90
C ARG A 576 -14.13 -27.10 -18.09
N PRO A 577 -13.83 -26.36 -17.02
CA PRO A 577 -13.00 -25.17 -17.13
C PRO A 577 -11.61 -25.55 -17.65
N VAL A 578 -11.08 -24.73 -18.54
CA VAL A 578 -9.72 -24.81 -19.06
C VAL A 578 -8.88 -23.69 -18.48
N ASP A 579 -7.57 -23.79 -18.67
CA ASP A 579 -6.60 -22.82 -18.18
C ASP A 579 -5.67 -22.36 -19.30
N ARG A 580 -5.28 -21.08 -19.25
CA ARG A 580 -4.40 -20.43 -20.24
C ARG A 580 -3.40 -19.52 -19.57
N ILE A 581 -2.17 -19.52 -20.08
CA ILE A 581 -1.13 -18.59 -19.65
C ILE A 581 -0.96 -17.54 -20.74
N VAL A 582 -1.11 -16.27 -20.36
CA VAL A 582 -0.88 -15.12 -21.24
C VAL A 582 0.40 -14.43 -20.82
N ASP A 583 1.39 -14.39 -21.73
CA ASP A 583 2.62 -13.62 -21.57
C ASP A 583 2.39 -12.16 -22.03
N LEU A 584 2.83 -11.21 -21.20
CA LEU A 584 2.63 -9.78 -21.41
C LEU A 584 3.99 -9.08 -21.55
N TYR A 585 4.18 -8.42 -22.69
CA TYR A 585 5.43 -7.74 -22.98
C TYR A 585 5.37 -6.25 -22.61
N PRO A 586 6.53 -5.63 -22.30
CA PRO A 586 6.65 -4.19 -22.14
C PRO A 586 6.11 -3.41 -23.36
N PRO A 587 5.61 -2.18 -23.17
CA PRO A 587 5.63 -1.38 -21.94
C PRO A 587 4.44 -1.63 -21.01
N TYR A 588 4.55 -1.18 -19.75
CA TYR A 588 3.47 -1.20 -18.74
C TYR A 588 2.85 -2.59 -18.51
N VAL A 589 3.71 -3.60 -18.27
CA VAL A 589 3.26 -4.98 -18.10
C VAL A 589 2.31 -5.13 -16.92
N LYS A 590 2.53 -4.39 -15.82
CA LYS A 590 1.68 -4.47 -14.62
C LYS A 590 0.27 -3.93 -14.88
N GLU A 591 0.14 -2.82 -15.60
CA GLU A 591 -1.14 -2.26 -16.03
C GLU A 591 -1.82 -3.20 -17.03
N GLY A 592 -1.06 -3.78 -17.97
CA GLY A 592 -1.57 -4.81 -18.88
C GLY A 592 -2.09 -6.05 -18.16
N ARG A 593 -1.35 -6.54 -17.16
CA ARG A 593 -1.77 -7.65 -16.28
C ARG A 593 -3.09 -7.35 -15.59
N ARG A 594 -3.23 -6.13 -15.07
CA ARG A 594 -4.45 -5.68 -14.39
C ARG A 594 -5.63 -5.57 -15.35
N LEU A 595 -5.43 -4.95 -16.51
CA LEU A 595 -6.47 -4.84 -17.54
C LEU A 595 -6.99 -6.24 -17.89
N LEU A 596 -6.08 -7.18 -18.18
CA LEU A 596 -6.42 -8.57 -18.48
C LEU A 596 -7.17 -9.25 -17.33
N ALA A 597 -6.63 -9.16 -16.11
CA ALA A 597 -7.22 -9.78 -14.92
C ALA A 597 -8.63 -9.24 -14.63
N ARG A 598 -8.84 -7.92 -14.81
CA ARG A 598 -10.13 -7.29 -14.54
C ARG A 598 -11.15 -7.55 -15.64
N ILE A 599 -10.75 -7.53 -16.92
CA ILE A 599 -11.62 -7.99 -18.02
C ILE A 599 -12.02 -9.44 -17.76
N GLY A 600 -11.05 -10.31 -17.46
CA GLY A 600 -11.30 -11.71 -17.15
C GLY A 600 -12.32 -11.87 -16.01
N TYR A 601 -12.17 -11.10 -14.93
CA TYR A 601 -13.13 -11.12 -13.82
C TYR A 601 -14.57 -10.76 -14.27
N GLU A 602 -14.76 -9.69 -15.04
CA GLU A 602 -16.09 -9.29 -15.54
C GLU A 602 -16.63 -10.32 -16.55
N MET A 603 -15.74 -11.03 -17.26
CA MET A 603 -16.04 -12.14 -18.17
C MET A 603 -16.09 -13.51 -17.47
N ARG A 604 -16.29 -13.55 -16.14
CA ARG A 604 -16.46 -14.78 -15.33
C ARG A 604 -15.24 -15.72 -15.29
N CYS A 605 -14.06 -15.25 -15.67
CA CYS A 605 -12.80 -15.93 -15.49
C CYS A 605 -12.16 -15.57 -14.12
N ARG A 606 -11.26 -16.42 -13.64
CA ARG A 606 -10.38 -16.15 -12.49
C ARG A 606 -8.94 -16.04 -12.97
N SER A 607 -8.21 -15.06 -12.43
CA SER A 607 -6.81 -14.84 -12.77
C SER A 607 -5.91 -15.10 -11.58
N VAL A 608 -4.76 -15.70 -11.85
CA VAL A 608 -3.67 -15.91 -10.89
C VAL A 608 -2.41 -15.30 -11.47
N TYR A 609 -1.66 -14.62 -10.62
CA TYR A 609 -0.30 -14.19 -10.92
C TYR A 609 0.67 -15.22 -10.39
N PRO A 610 1.31 -16.04 -11.25
CA PRO A 610 2.24 -17.05 -10.77
C PRO A 610 3.44 -16.35 -10.10
N GLY A 611 3.84 -16.84 -8.92
CA GLY A 611 4.98 -16.30 -8.18
C GLY A 611 6.33 -16.58 -8.84
N GLY A 612 7.37 -15.86 -8.42
CA GLY A 612 8.76 -16.03 -8.86
C GLY A 612 9.21 -15.04 -9.95
N LYS A 613 10.52 -14.71 -9.94
CA LYS A 613 11.15 -13.72 -10.84
C LYS A 613 10.87 -13.99 -12.34
N ASN A 614 10.80 -15.26 -12.74
CA ASN A 614 10.58 -15.67 -14.14
C ASN A 614 9.11 -15.57 -14.62
N ASN A 615 8.16 -15.37 -13.71
CA ASN A 615 6.72 -15.31 -14.04
C ASN A 615 6.16 -13.88 -13.98
N ARG A 616 7.02 -12.86 -13.89
CA ARG A 616 6.63 -11.45 -13.74
C ARG A 616 5.80 -10.91 -14.90
N HIS A 617 5.84 -11.55 -16.06
CA HIS A 617 5.09 -11.18 -17.26
C HIS A 617 3.85 -12.03 -17.51
N ARG A 618 3.55 -12.99 -16.62
CA ARG A 618 2.51 -14.00 -16.85
C ARG A 618 1.24 -13.72 -16.07
N VAL A 619 0.10 -13.94 -16.74
CA VAL A 619 -1.21 -14.10 -16.09
C VAL A 619 -1.73 -15.48 -16.43
N HIS A 620 -2.08 -16.25 -15.42
CA HIS A 620 -2.71 -17.54 -15.57
C HIS A 620 -4.22 -17.36 -15.40
N LEU A 621 -4.98 -17.57 -16.47
CA LEU A 621 -6.43 -17.46 -16.50
C LEU A 621 -7.09 -18.83 -16.40
N PHE A 622 -8.15 -18.90 -15.61
CA PHE A 622 -9.02 -20.05 -15.44
C PHE A 622 -10.44 -19.64 -15.82
N GLY A 623 -11.07 -20.41 -16.69
CA GLY A 623 -12.41 -20.10 -17.15
C GLY A 623 -12.91 -21.12 -18.15
N PHE A 624 -14.05 -20.84 -18.75
CA PHE A 624 -14.55 -21.63 -19.86
C PHE A 624 -14.04 -21.06 -21.18
N GLU A 625 -14.01 -21.89 -22.23
CA GLU A 625 -13.35 -21.56 -23.49
C GLU A 625 -13.92 -20.27 -24.13
N ALA A 626 -15.25 -20.13 -24.16
CA ALA A 626 -15.91 -18.95 -24.69
C ALA A 626 -15.58 -17.67 -23.92
N ASP A 627 -15.54 -17.75 -22.59
CA ASP A 627 -15.25 -16.61 -21.70
C ASP A 627 -13.78 -16.19 -21.79
N LEU A 628 -12.85 -17.15 -21.90
CA LEU A 628 -11.42 -16.91 -22.09
C LEU A 628 -11.15 -16.25 -23.45
N GLN A 629 -11.77 -16.76 -24.51
CA GLN A 629 -11.60 -16.20 -25.85
C GLN A 629 -12.14 -14.77 -25.96
N ALA A 630 -13.31 -14.50 -25.37
CA ALA A 630 -13.86 -13.15 -25.33
C ALA A 630 -12.98 -12.20 -24.49
N THR A 631 -12.39 -12.70 -23.39
CA THR A 631 -11.40 -11.96 -22.58
C THR A 631 -10.19 -11.57 -23.41
N GLU A 632 -9.61 -12.49 -24.19
CA GLU A 632 -8.44 -12.23 -25.04
C GLU A 632 -8.72 -11.19 -26.12
N VAL A 633 -9.88 -11.26 -26.78
CA VAL A 633 -10.28 -10.31 -27.83
C VAL A 633 -10.45 -8.90 -27.24
N LEU A 634 -11.19 -8.78 -26.14
CA LEU A 634 -11.38 -7.48 -25.46
C LEU A 634 -10.05 -6.93 -24.95
N PHE A 635 -9.20 -7.78 -24.39
CA PHE A 635 -7.89 -7.38 -23.89
C PHE A 635 -6.99 -6.84 -25.01
N ALA A 636 -6.93 -7.50 -26.16
CA ALA A 636 -6.11 -7.06 -27.28
C ALA A 636 -6.50 -5.65 -27.76
N SER A 637 -7.80 -5.38 -27.91
CA SER A 637 -8.31 -4.06 -28.31
C SER A 637 -8.06 -3.01 -27.22
N LEU A 638 -8.46 -3.27 -25.98
CA LEU A 638 -8.35 -2.29 -24.90
C LEU A 638 -6.90 -2.02 -24.49
N ARG A 639 -5.98 -2.98 -24.66
CA ARG A 639 -4.54 -2.76 -24.43
C ARG A 639 -3.99 -1.73 -25.42
N LEU A 640 -4.37 -1.81 -26.69
CA LEU A 640 -3.93 -0.84 -27.71
C LEU A 640 -4.49 0.55 -27.42
N GLN A 641 -5.79 0.66 -27.14
CA GLN A 641 -6.44 1.92 -26.79
C GLN A 641 -5.82 2.55 -25.53
N MET A 642 -5.54 1.74 -24.51
CA MET A 642 -4.93 2.20 -23.27
C MET A 642 -3.51 2.75 -23.49
N LEU A 643 -2.69 2.10 -24.32
CA LEU A 643 -1.34 2.58 -24.60
C LEU A 643 -1.34 3.89 -25.39
N ASP A 644 -2.13 3.99 -26.47
CA ASP A 644 -2.25 5.22 -27.27
C ASP A 644 -2.88 6.37 -26.45
N GLY A 645 -3.94 6.08 -25.71
CA GLY A 645 -4.64 7.05 -24.88
C GLY A 645 -3.73 7.64 -23.80
N ALA A 646 -2.91 6.82 -23.13
CA ALA A 646 -1.95 7.30 -22.16
C ALA A 646 -0.91 8.26 -22.76
N ASP A 647 -0.35 7.93 -23.94
CA ASP A 647 0.62 8.79 -24.62
C ASP A 647 -0.01 10.09 -25.16
N ARG A 648 -1.31 10.06 -25.52
CA ARG A 648 -2.06 11.27 -25.87
C ARG A 648 -2.33 12.16 -24.65
N ALA A 649 -2.76 11.56 -23.55
CA ALA A 649 -3.08 12.28 -22.33
C ALA A 649 -1.83 12.92 -21.70
N ASP A 650 -0.71 12.19 -21.66
CA ASP A 650 0.58 12.71 -21.22
C ASP A 650 0.97 14.00 -21.96
N ARG A 651 0.84 14.00 -23.30
CA ARG A 651 1.17 15.16 -24.13
C ARG A 651 0.23 16.36 -23.95
N ARG A 652 -1.03 16.14 -23.58
CA ARG A 652 -2.06 17.20 -23.51
C ARG A 652 -2.32 17.74 -22.11
N HIS A 653 -2.26 16.87 -21.12
CA HIS A 653 -2.90 17.10 -19.82
C HIS A 653 -1.94 16.94 -18.65
N ARG A 654 -0.72 16.40 -18.85
CA ARG A 654 0.25 16.26 -17.77
C ARG A 654 0.73 17.64 -17.28
N PRO A 655 0.60 17.93 -15.98
CA PRO A 655 1.25 19.07 -15.34
C PRO A 655 2.74 19.22 -15.66
N GLU A 656 3.22 20.47 -15.70
CA GLU A 656 4.65 20.75 -15.81
C GLU A 656 5.39 20.25 -14.55
N GLY A 657 6.50 19.52 -14.76
CA GLY A 657 7.34 18.98 -13.69
C GLY A 657 6.91 17.61 -13.13
N GLU A 658 5.77 17.04 -13.58
CA GLU A 658 5.39 15.67 -13.22
C GLU A 658 6.10 14.64 -14.11
N ASP A 659 6.49 13.50 -13.53
CA ASP A 659 7.05 12.37 -14.27
C ASP A 659 6.03 11.77 -15.26
N ALA A 660 6.46 11.58 -16.51
CA ALA A 660 5.62 11.07 -17.59
C ALA A 660 5.14 9.64 -17.34
N ARG A 661 5.99 8.79 -16.73
CA ARG A 661 5.62 7.40 -16.41
C ARG A 661 4.57 7.39 -15.31
N ALA A 662 4.72 8.16 -14.25
CA ALA A 662 3.75 8.29 -13.16
C ALA A 662 2.37 8.78 -13.65
N TYR A 663 2.35 9.84 -14.46
CA TYR A 663 1.12 10.36 -15.06
C TYR A 663 0.41 9.30 -15.90
N LYS A 664 1.13 8.66 -16.84
CA LYS A 664 0.57 7.63 -17.72
C LYS A 664 0.04 6.43 -16.95
N ARG A 665 0.77 5.94 -15.94
CA ARG A 665 0.30 4.81 -15.10
C ARG A 665 -0.99 5.16 -14.37
N SER A 666 -1.07 6.35 -13.79
CA SER A 666 -2.28 6.84 -13.14
C SER A 666 -3.46 6.93 -14.11
N TRP A 667 -3.23 7.51 -15.29
CA TRP A 667 -4.21 7.54 -16.38
C TRP A 667 -4.69 6.14 -16.76
N MET A 668 -3.78 5.18 -16.93
CA MET A 668 -4.14 3.80 -17.29
C MET A 668 -5.02 3.14 -16.22
N LEU A 669 -4.81 3.45 -14.94
CA LEU A 669 -5.63 2.90 -13.86
C LEU A 669 -7.04 3.47 -13.84
N GLY A 670 -7.19 4.78 -14.10
CA GLY A 670 -8.49 5.41 -14.29
C GLY A 670 -9.23 4.84 -15.49
N PHE A 671 -8.51 4.68 -16.62
CA PHE A 671 -9.02 4.04 -17.83
C PHE A 671 -9.48 2.61 -17.56
N ILE A 672 -8.64 1.77 -16.94
CA ILE A 672 -8.96 0.39 -16.57
C ILE A 672 -10.21 0.34 -15.69
N ARG A 673 -10.31 1.19 -14.66
CA ARG A 673 -11.49 1.23 -13.79
C ARG A 673 -12.76 1.48 -14.61
N GLU A 674 -12.75 2.51 -15.44
CA GLU A 674 -13.95 2.92 -16.17
C GLU A 674 -14.38 1.88 -17.20
N VAL A 675 -13.44 1.41 -18.05
CA VAL A 675 -13.78 0.43 -19.09
C VAL A 675 -14.29 -0.88 -18.50
N THR A 676 -13.71 -1.32 -17.38
CA THR A 676 -14.14 -2.56 -16.73
C THR A 676 -15.46 -2.42 -15.99
N ALA A 677 -15.73 -1.27 -15.37
CA ALA A 677 -17.04 -0.97 -14.80
C ALA A 677 -18.14 -1.02 -15.87
N ARG A 678 -17.87 -0.48 -17.07
CA ARG A 678 -18.78 -0.50 -18.20
C ARG A 678 -18.94 -1.91 -18.80
N ILE A 679 -17.87 -2.71 -18.91
CA ILE A 679 -17.96 -4.13 -19.30
C ILE A 679 -18.85 -4.90 -18.32
N GLY A 680 -18.64 -4.72 -17.01
CA GLY A 680 -19.47 -5.34 -15.98
C GLY A 680 -20.94 -4.94 -16.09
N ALA A 681 -21.23 -3.68 -16.42
CA ALA A 681 -22.59 -3.22 -16.68
C ALA A 681 -23.21 -3.91 -17.92
N ALA A 682 -22.46 -4.02 -19.02
CA ALA A 682 -22.90 -4.73 -20.23
C ALA A 682 -23.18 -6.22 -19.95
N GLN A 683 -22.33 -6.90 -19.18
CA GLN A 683 -22.54 -8.30 -18.78
C GLN A 683 -23.79 -8.47 -17.91
N ARG A 684 -24.04 -7.55 -16.96
CA ARG A 684 -25.27 -7.56 -16.15
C ARG A 684 -26.52 -7.33 -17.01
N ALA A 685 -26.46 -6.41 -17.97
CA ALA A 685 -27.56 -6.14 -18.88
C ALA A 685 -27.86 -7.36 -19.78
N ALA A 686 -26.82 -8.00 -20.34
CA ALA A 686 -26.95 -9.20 -21.14
C ALA A 686 -27.57 -10.37 -20.35
N ARG A 687 -27.17 -10.53 -19.08
CA ARG A 687 -27.75 -11.51 -18.17
C ARG A 687 -29.23 -11.23 -17.91
N ALA A 688 -29.60 -9.98 -17.60
CA ALA A 688 -31.00 -9.60 -17.37
C ALA A 688 -31.87 -9.85 -18.62
N ALA A 689 -31.35 -9.55 -19.82
CA ALA A 689 -32.04 -9.82 -21.08
C ALA A 689 -32.22 -11.33 -21.34
N ALA A 690 -31.23 -12.15 -20.99
CA ALA A 690 -31.33 -13.61 -21.10
C ALA A 690 -32.33 -14.20 -20.10
N GLU A 691 -32.35 -13.72 -18.86
CA GLU A 691 -33.33 -14.11 -17.84
C GLU A 691 -34.77 -13.79 -18.30
N GLN A 692 -35.00 -12.61 -18.86
CA GLN A 692 -36.31 -12.22 -19.43
C GLN A 692 -36.72 -13.06 -20.65
N GLY A 693 -35.75 -13.47 -21.49
CA GLY A 693 -36.01 -14.35 -22.64
C GLY A 693 -36.47 -15.74 -22.22
N VAL A 694 -35.87 -16.31 -21.18
CA VAL A 694 -36.23 -17.62 -20.62
C VAL A 694 -37.62 -17.58 -19.94
N GLU A 695 -37.98 -16.46 -19.30
CA GLU A 695 -39.31 -16.28 -18.71
C GLU A 695 -40.43 -16.11 -19.77
N ALA A 696 -40.11 -15.52 -20.93
CA ALA A 696 -41.06 -15.31 -22.02
C ALA A 696 -41.36 -16.56 -22.87
N GLU A 697 -40.45 -17.54 -22.92
CA GLU A 697 -40.58 -18.78 -23.72
C GLU A 697 -41.40 -19.90 -23.05
N GLY A 698 -41.89 -19.68 -21.82
CA GLY A 698 -42.99 -20.46 -21.22
C GLY A 698 -42.61 -21.76 -20.49
N GLU A 699 -43.48 -22.11 -19.53
CA GLU A 699 -43.42 -23.15 -18.48
C GLU A 699 -43.32 -24.63 -18.95
N GLY A 700 -42.55 -24.93 -20.00
CA GLY A 700 -42.55 -26.24 -20.68
C GLY A 700 -41.22 -27.02 -20.72
N SER A 701 -40.11 -26.49 -20.22
CA SER A 701 -38.83 -27.21 -20.19
C SER A 701 -38.13 -26.98 -18.85
N GLY A 702 -37.74 -28.05 -18.16
CA GLY A 702 -37.07 -28.01 -16.84
C GLY A 702 -35.64 -27.49 -16.86
N GLY A 703 -35.38 -26.39 -17.57
CA GLY A 703 -34.09 -25.71 -17.61
C GLY A 703 -33.81 -24.94 -16.32
N ARG A 704 -32.54 -24.96 -15.86
CA ARG A 704 -32.06 -24.25 -14.67
C ARG A 704 -32.01 -22.74 -14.95
N SER A 705 -32.24 -21.90 -13.93
CA SER A 705 -32.14 -20.44 -14.09
C SER A 705 -30.72 -20.02 -14.53
N VAL A 706 -30.62 -19.06 -15.46
CA VAL A 706 -29.33 -18.48 -15.95
C VAL A 706 -28.43 -18.07 -14.77
N ALA A 707 -29.03 -17.48 -13.74
CA ALA A 707 -28.35 -17.09 -12.51
C ALA A 707 -27.62 -18.24 -11.81
N LEU A 708 -28.27 -19.40 -11.73
CA LEU A 708 -27.75 -20.60 -11.07
C LEU A 708 -26.65 -21.25 -11.91
N VAL A 709 -26.84 -21.34 -13.23
CA VAL A 709 -25.83 -21.90 -14.15
C VAL A 709 -24.51 -21.12 -14.06
N LEU A 710 -24.58 -19.78 -14.06
CA LEU A 710 -23.39 -18.93 -13.94
C LEU A 710 -22.72 -19.02 -12.55
N ALA A 711 -23.50 -19.19 -11.49
CA ALA A 711 -22.97 -19.39 -10.13
C ALA A 711 -22.26 -20.75 -9.97
N ASP A 712 -22.83 -21.81 -10.54
CA ASP A 712 -22.25 -23.15 -10.55
C ASP A 712 -20.93 -23.15 -11.37
N ARG A 713 -20.92 -22.54 -12.56
CA ARG A 713 -19.70 -22.36 -13.38
C ARG A 713 -18.59 -21.60 -12.62
N THR A 714 -18.95 -20.54 -11.89
CA THR A 714 -17.98 -19.79 -11.07
C THR A 714 -17.37 -20.66 -9.97
N THR A 715 -18.20 -21.46 -9.27
CA THR A 715 -17.76 -22.37 -8.21
C THR A 715 -16.81 -23.44 -8.74
N VAL A 716 -17.08 -23.98 -9.94
CA VAL A 716 -16.24 -24.98 -10.60
C VAL A 716 -14.87 -24.40 -10.98
N VAL A 717 -14.82 -23.15 -11.47
CA VAL A 717 -13.57 -22.44 -11.76
C VAL A 717 -12.75 -22.20 -10.48
N GLU A 718 -13.40 -21.78 -9.39
CA GLU A 718 -12.72 -21.55 -8.10
C GLU A 718 -12.16 -22.85 -7.50
N ALA A 719 -12.88 -23.96 -7.60
CA ALA A 719 -12.38 -25.26 -7.16
C ALA A 719 -11.15 -25.71 -7.96
N ARG A 720 -11.15 -25.52 -9.29
CA ARG A 720 -10.01 -25.82 -10.17
C ARG A 720 -8.79 -24.97 -9.83
N LEU A 721 -8.99 -23.70 -9.53
CA LEU A 721 -7.95 -22.76 -9.11
C LEU A 721 -7.37 -23.13 -7.75
N ALA A 722 -8.21 -23.42 -6.75
CA ALA A 722 -7.76 -23.84 -5.42
C ALA A 722 -6.97 -25.16 -5.44
N ALA A 723 -7.32 -26.08 -6.33
CA ALA A 723 -6.59 -27.33 -6.52
C ALA A 723 -5.18 -27.13 -7.09
N GLN A 724 -4.98 -26.14 -7.97
CA GLN A 724 -3.67 -25.86 -8.59
C GLN A 724 -2.82 -24.91 -7.75
N TYR A 725 -3.43 -23.99 -7.03
CA TYR A 725 -2.76 -23.02 -6.18
C TYR A 725 -3.33 -23.03 -4.75
N PRO A 726 -2.94 -24.00 -3.91
CA PRO A 726 -3.46 -24.12 -2.54
C PRO A 726 -2.96 -23.04 -1.58
N LYS A 727 -1.91 -22.30 -1.95
CA LYS A 727 -1.29 -21.23 -1.15
C LYS A 727 -1.36 -19.89 -1.89
N LEU A 728 -2.57 -19.42 -2.15
CA LEU A 728 -2.80 -18.11 -2.77
C LEU A 728 -2.86 -17.01 -1.71
N ASN A 729 -1.95 -16.05 -1.82
CA ASN A 729 -2.02 -14.83 -1.04
C ASN A 729 -2.99 -13.84 -1.70
N LYS A 730 -3.61 -12.97 -0.90
CA LYS A 730 -4.41 -11.86 -1.44
C LYS A 730 -3.52 -10.95 -2.28
N THR A 731 -4.01 -10.57 -3.45
CA THR A 731 -3.35 -9.51 -4.25
C THR A 731 -3.49 -8.20 -3.49
N ARG A 732 -2.38 -7.49 -3.28
CA ARG A 732 -2.41 -6.20 -2.61
C ARG A 732 -3.12 -5.14 -3.46
N PRO A 733 -3.75 -4.14 -2.82
CA PRO A 733 -4.22 -2.93 -3.50
C PRO A 733 -3.10 -2.26 -4.29
N THR A 734 -3.46 -1.37 -5.21
CA THR A 734 -2.50 -0.84 -6.17
C THR A 734 -2.30 0.63 -5.99
N LYS A 735 -1.04 0.94 -5.69
CA LYS A 735 -0.52 2.27 -5.50
C LYS A 735 -0.25 2.93 -6.83
N PHE A 736 -0.81 4.12 -7.00
CA PHE A 736 -0.49 5.01 -8.11
C PHE A 736 -0.50 6.45 -7.65
N LYS A 737 0.28 7.27 -8.34
CA LYS A 737 0.63 8.62 -7.85
C LYS A 737 0.45 9.74 -8.84
N GLY A 738 0.37 9.42 -10.13
CA GLY A 738 0.22 10.46 -11.14
C GLY A 738 -1.14 11.12 -11.04
N THR A 739 -1.30 12.33 -11.57
CA THR A 739 -2.60 13.02 -11.59
C THR A 739 -3.46 12.63 -12.79
N GLY A 740 -3.02 11.66 -13.59
CA GLY A 740 -3.70 11.26 -14.83
C GLY A 740 -5.01 10.49 -14.64
N TYR A 741 -5.32 10.01 -13.43
CA TYR A 741 -6.43 9.08 -13.18
C TYR A 741 -7.77 9.55 -13.74
N TRP A 742 -8.19 10.77 -13.41
CA TRP A 742 -9.52 11.24 -13.81
C TRP A 742 -9.61 11.60 -15.28
N GLN A 743 -8.49 12.01 -15.88
CA GLN A 743 -8.40 12.08 -17.33
C GLN A 743 -8.54 10.68 -17.95
N GLY A 744 -7.95 9.66 -17.32
CA GLY A 744 -8.12 8.25 -17.70
C GLY A 744 -9.56 7.75 -17.54
N VAL A 745 -10.25 8.15 -16.47
CA VAL A 745 -11.69 7.86 -16.29
C VAL A 745 -12.51 8.56 -17.38
N ALA A 746 -12.24 9.84 -17.66
CA ALA A 746 -12.93 10.60 -18.70
C ALA A 746 -12.74 9.95 -20.07
N ASP A 747 -11.49 9.71 -20.48
CA ASP A 747 -11.16 9.05 -21.74
C ASP A 747 -11.68 7.60 -21.79
N GLY A 748 -11.74 6.94 -20.62
CA GLY A 748 -12.32 5.61 -20.44
C GLY A 748 -13.83 5.53 -20.66
N ARG A 749 -14.56 6.65 -20.55
CA ARG A 749 -15.99 6.72 -20.93
C ARG A 749 -16.17 6.67 -22.43
N ASP A 750 -15.23 7.29 -23.15
CA ASP A 750 -15.20 7.34 -24.61
C ASP A 750 -14.53 6.12 -25.23
N ALA A 751 -13.85 5.31 -24.41
CA ALA A 751 -13.18 4.10 -24.84
C ALA A 751 -14.16 3.09 -25.45
N ASP A 752 -13.69 2.36 -26.45
CA ASP A 752 -14.51 1.39 -27.13
C ASP A 752 -14.41 0.02 -26.45
N ILE A 753 -15.45 -0.30 -25.68
CA ILE A 753 -15.67 -1.61 -25.04
C ILE A 753 -16.67 -2.48 -25.84
N GLY A 754 -17.16 -1.97 -26.98
CA GLY A 754 -18.27 -2.48 -27.77
C GLY A 754 -19.65 -2.36 -27.11
N GLY A 755 -20.04 -1.18 -26.63
CA GLY A 755 -21.39 -0.90 -26.12
C GLY A 755 -22.14 0.19 -26.90
N LEU A 756 -23.48 0.14 -26.89
CA LEU A 756 -24.41 1.16 -27.42
C LEU A 756 -24.36 2.45 -26.58
N ALA A 757 -24.06 3.59 -27.22
CA ALA A 757 -24.27 4.91 -26.63
C ALA A 757 -25.52 5.55 -27.25
N PHE A 758 -26.66 5.43 -26.58
CA PHE A 758 -27.79 6.33 -26.74
C PHE A 758 -28.50 6.43 -25.38
N ASP A 759 -28.47 7.63 -24.77
CA ASP A 759 -29.61 8.18 -24.03
C ASP A 759 -29.46 9.64 -23.54
N GLU A 760 -28.43 10.42 -23.93
CA GLU A 760 -28.39 11.85 -23.56
C GLU A 760 -28.73 12.82 -24.71
N GLU A 761 -28.56 12.47 -25.99
CA GLU A 761 -28.89 13.39 -27.10
C GLU A 761 -30.34 13.26 -27.62
N GLY A 762 -31.05 12.18 -27.26
CA GLY A 762 -32.44 11.94 -27.67
C GLY A 762 -33.50 12.79 -26.95
N GLN A 763 -33.21 13.26 -25.73
CA GLN A 763 -34.13 14.12 -24.96
C GLN A 763 -34.00 15.61 -25.28
N ALA A 764 -32.83 16.08 -25.74
CA ALA A 764 -32.67 17.48 -26.16
C ALA A 764 -33.43 17.80 -27.46
N ALA A 765 -33.58 16.81 -28.35
CA ALA A 765 -34.30 16.96 -29.61
C ALA A 765 -35.84 16.87 -29.47
N GLN A 766 -36.37 16.41 -28.33
CA GLN A 766 -37.82 16.32 -28.08
C GLN A 766 -38.40 17.53 -27.32
N LEU A 767 -37.59 18.53 -26.97
CA LEU A 767 -38.04 19.79 -26.35
C LEU A 767 -38.00 20.99 -27.30
N THR A 768 -37.77 20.77 -28.60
CA THR A 768 -37.76 21.83 -29.63
C THR A 768 -38.61 21.52 -30.86
N ASN A 769 -39.77 20.88 -30.68
CA ASN A 769 -40.88 20.96 -31.64
C ASN A 769 -42.23 21.08 -30.93
#